data_AF-A0A1V9ZXM3-F1
#
_entry.id   AF-A0A1V9ZXM3-F1
#
_cell.length_a   1.000
_cell.length_b   1.000
_cell.length_c   1.000
_cell.angle_alpha   90.00
_cell.angle_beta   90.00
_cell.angle_gamma   90.00
#
_symmetry.space_group_name_H-M   'P 1'
#
loop_
_entity.id
_entity.type
_entity.pdbx_description
1 polymer ?
#
loop_
_entity_poly.entity_id
_entity_poly.type
_entity_poly.pdbx_seq_one_letter_code
_entity_poly.pdbx_strand_id
1 'polypeptide(L)'
;MPLGANTFDGGQLKAFKTINSPKVALVISKHASLKNTQERLTFDDPMPTLQETVLSKLDAIRNSCVEWSEKQIQQAKKVHMLLCHAESLLSIRKLPSNLEDALKGFDKSALLSVMKIHEQNGAQQVARATKIRAFRKYVLPRVAADAPNHISTLAELFPDLLLDTIQQMYTACANDLHSCFEVLSGLSDYTVQERPLQTRKRTTYNSVLSDSESEDEMFEPLYAMQGFLQRKPSFQVMIPLNQTFFTIPQCSTIECSSKYSESTKLALANAMHDFENGQDFEAILNGYNAIVEALGIEMSVRRDISIYRVMKHGVRNQLTYRQSRIFDILDTKLRSHLLYKQHAAASRRVCIVGAGPVGLRTAIELAMLGAEVVVLEKRPSFIRENILHLFPWVVHDLTRLGAKVFYNQFCTSSVYFHIGTRQLQCILLKVALLLGVNVYGHTSFDTAIPTNNGYKIVTTPPLPQELENMTALIGAGGMYDTVGALANIQRSAFSPSPAYGVLGWVRNTRTKEENQVSEFSWGYQYNQKMFGELRDQGLDLENAVYYRGEVHYVVMTPKGKNLFEQGVLKTNKTPLVHPDNIDKEKLNQFVTKAFKFFKIPMQAPLESASVFDFSRTLRADKASAIIQGDSSKLYVALVGDALMEPFWPQGLGINRGFLSALDTAFAITQLDKQDDATVLLERENNYKRSAALHLDNNIHK
;
A
#
# COMPACT_ATOMS: atom_id res chain seq x y z
N MET A 1 -15.30 -2.50 66.87
CA MET A 1 -15.93 -1.65 67.92
C MET A 1 -15.23 -0.29 67.91
N PRO A 2 -15.89 0.81 68.29
CA PRO A 2 -17.30 0.98 68.71
C PRO A 2 -18.25 1.34 67.52
N LEU A 3 -19.53 0.94 67.48
CA LEU A 3 -20.77 1.56 68.06
C LEU A 3 -21.21 2.85 67.33
N GLY A 4 -22.47 3.09 66.95
CA GLY A 4 -23.73 2.30 66.96
C GLY A 4 -24.68 2.86 65.87
N ALA A 5 -25.68 2.17 65.30
CA ALA A 5 -26.79 1.39 65.88
C ALA A 5 -27.89 2.26 66.53
N ASN A 6 -29.06 2.36 65.85
CA ASN A 6 -30.45 2.50 66.36
C ASN A 6 -31.38 3.03 65.22
N THR A 7 -32.65 2.64 64.99
CA THR A 7 -33.49 1.46 65.35
C THR A 7 -34.91 1.69 64.78
N PHE A 8 -35.59 0.66 64.21
CA PHE A 8 -37.04 0.31 64.33
C PHE A 8 -38.16 1.38 64.02
N ASP A 9 -39.42 1.09 63.64
CA ASP A 9 -40.16 -0.13 63.21
C ASP A 9 -41.45 0.24 62.41
N GLY A 10 -42.06 -0.76 61.75
CA GLY A 10 -43.49 -1.05 61.51
C GLY A 10 -44.60 0.02 61.31
N GLY A 11 -45.57 -0.27 60.41
CA GLY A 11 -46.94 0.29 60.56
C GLY A 11 -47.94 0.30 59.37
N GLN A 12 -48.56 -0.84 59.04
CA GLN A 12 -49.97 -1.02 58.58
C GLN A 12 -50.63 -0.20 57.42
N LEU A 13 -50.84 -0.88 56.28
CA LEU A 13 -52.15 -1.27 55.67
C LEU A 13 -53.45 -0.44 55.87
N LYS A 14 -54.03 0.04 54.75
CA LYS A 14 -55.47 0.02 54.27
C LYS A 14 -55.72 1.15 53.22
N ALA A 15 -56.62 1.10 52.23
CA ALA A 15 -57.46 0.04 51.65
C ALA A 15 -58.05 0.43 50.25
N PHE A 16 -58.23 -0.58 49.37
CA PHE A 16 -59.27 -0.78 48.32
C PHE A 16 -59.89 0.35 47.46
N LYS A 17 -59.72 0.21 46.12
CA LYS A 17 -60.76 -0.07 45.08
C LYS A 17 -60.06 -0.19 43.70
N THR A 18 -59.87 -1.36 43.06
CA THR A 18 -60.85 -2.18 42.28
C THR A 18 -61.64 -1.30 41.29
N ILE A 19 -61.37 -1.32 39.98
CA ILE A 19 -61.93 -2.22 38.94
C ILE A 19 -61.23 -1.82 37.60
N ASN A 20 -60.84 -2.66 36.63
CA ASN A 20 -61.04 -4.11 36.42
C ASN A 20 -59.85 -4.79 35.70
N SER A 21 -60.05 -6.05 35.29
CA SER A 21 -59.36 -6.83 34.23
C SER A 21 -60.45 -7.64 33.46
N PRO A 22 -60.16 -8.43 32.40
CA PRO A 22 -59.58 -9.78 32.57
C PRO A 22 -58.44 -10.09 31.56
N LYS A 23 -57.37 -10.85 31.84
CA LYS A 23 -57.09 -12.10 32.61
C LYS A 23 -57.05 -13.36 31.72
N VAL A 24 -55.90 -14.06 31.57
CA VAL A 24 -55.13 -14.96 32.50
C VAL A 24 -55.58 -16.42 32.32
N ALA A 25 -54.68 -17.43 32.18
CA ALA A 25 -53.88 -18.13 33.21
C ALA A 25 -52.70 -18.92 32.56
N LEU A 26 -51.45 -18.98 33.10
CA LEU A 26 -50.95 -19.73 34.30
C LEU A 26 -51.00 -21.29 34.08
N VAL A 27 -50.07 -22.19 34.52
CA VAL A 27 -48.95 -22.11 35.49
C VAL A 27 -48.10 -23.43 35.54
N ILE A 28 -46.76 -23.37 35.79
CA ILE A 28 -45.84 -24.32 36.55
C ILE A 28 -45.79 -25.83 36.10
N SER A 29 -44.77 -26.70 36.28
CA SER A 29 -43.46 -26.84 37.01
C SER A 29 -42.50 -27.71 36.16
N LYS A 30 -41.16 -27.55 36.12
CA LYS A 30 -40.08 -27.73 37.14
C LYS A 30 -39.56 -29.19 37.32
N HIS A 31 -38.25 -29.35 37.13
CA HIS A 31 -37.31 -30.42 37.56
C HIS A 31 -37.12 -31.74 36.80
N ALA A 32 -35.87 -32.24 36.98
CA ALA A 32 -35.35 -33.61 36.91
C ALA A 32 -34.71 -34.10 35.60
N SER A 33 -33.38 -33.91 35.54
CA SER A 33 -32.49 -34.97 35.04
C SER A 33 -32.64 -36.20 35.95
N LEU A 34 -32.94 -37.36 35.37
CA LEU A 34 -32.85 -38.67 36.04
C LEU A 34 -32.49 -39.76 35.02
N LYS A 35 -31.81 -40.80 35.53
CA LYS A 35 -31.20 -41.88 34.74
C LYS A 35 -32.22 -42.96 34.36
N ASN A 36 -31.83 -43.75 33.34
CA ASN A 36 -32.15 -45.16 33.12
C ASN A 36 -33.57 -45.66 33.46
N THR A 37 -34.29 -46.05 32.41
CA THR A 37 -34.83 -47.43 32.36
C THR A 37 -34.70 -47.97 30.94
N GLN A 38 -34.25 -49.22 30.82
CA GLN A 38 -34.41 -49.99 29.58
C GLN A 38 -35.87 -50.43 29.49
N GLU A 39 -36.48 -50.37 28.31
CA GLU A 39 -37.53 -51.33 27.98
C GLU A 39 -37.53 -51.66 26.49
N ARG A 40 -38.07 -52.84 26.14
CA ARG A 40 -37.82 -53.52 24.87
C ARG A 40 -38.86 -53.18 23.80
N LEU A 41 -38.40 -53.31 22.56
CA LEU A 41 -39.16 -53.58 21.34
C LEU A 41 -40.63 -54.02 21.53
N THR A 42 -41.54 -53.31 20.86
CA THR A 42 -42.57 -53.94 20.03
C THR A 42 -42.61 -53.24 18.68
N PHE A 43 -42.28 -53.97 17.61
CA PHE A 43 -42.84 -53.69 16.29
C PHE A 43 -44.32 -54.10 16.34
N ASP A 44 -45.22 -53.25 15.86
CA ASP A 44 -46.47 -53.60 15.14
C ASP A 44 -47.45 -52.41 15.14
N ASP A 45 -47.06 -51.33 14.45
CA ASP A 45 -48.00 -50.37 13.88
C ASP A 45 -47.56 -50.11 12.43
N PRO A 46 -48.44 -50.20 11.43
CA PRO A 46 -48.06 -49.97 10.04
C PRO A 46 -47.71 -48.49 9.87
N MET A 47 -46.42 -48.21 9.61
CA MET A 47 -45.96 -46.87 9.25
C MET A 47 -46.84 -46.31 8.13
N PRO A 48 -47.51 -45.16 8.33
CA PRO A 48 -48.41 -44.61 7.32
C PRO A 48 -47.61 -44.35 6.05
N THR A 49 -48.19 -44.73 4.91
CA THR A 49 -47.49 -44.62 3.63
C THR A 49 -47.10 -43.16 3.36
N LEU A 50 -46.05 -42.96 2.55
CA LEU A 50 -45.65 -41.63 2.12
C LEU A 50 -46.84 -40.87 1.49
N GLN A 51 -47.72 -41.60 0.81
CA GLN A 51 -48.94 -41.09 0.20
C GLN A 51 -49.96 -40.61 1.24
N GLU A 52 -50.25 -41.37 2.29
CA GLU A 52 -51.14 -40.95 3.40
C GLU A 52 -50.55 -39.76 4.17
N THR A 53 -49.23 -39.75 4.39
CA THR A 53 -48.53 -38.64 5.05
C THR A 53 -48.62 -37.35 4.22
N VAL A 54 -48.44 -37.45 2.89
CA VAL A 54 -48.59 -36.32 1.97
C VAL A 54 -50.04 -35.83 1.90
N LEU A 55 -51.02 -36.74 1.83
CA LEU A 55 -52.45 -36.39 1.83
C LEU A 55 -52.86 -35.67 3.13
N SER A 56 -52.44 -36.19 4.28
CA SER A 56 -52.66 -35.55 5.60
C SER A 56 -52.10 -34.12 5.65
N LYS A 57 -50.91 -33.88 5.10
CA LYS A 57 -50.32 -32.53 5.04
C LYS A 57 -51.00 -31.63 4.02
N LEU A 58 -51.43 -32.17 2.88
CA LEU A 58 -52.21 -31.41 1.88
C LEU A 58 -53.57 -30.98 2.43
N ASP A 59 -54.29 -31.83 3.16
CA ASP A 59 -55.56 -31.46 3.79
C ASP A 59 -55.37 -30.47 4.96
N ALA A 60 -54.29 -30.58 5.73
CA ALA A 60 -53.94 -29.57 6.74
C ALA A 60 -53.65 -28.20 6.12
N ILE A 61 -52.94 -28.15 4.98
CA ILE A 61 -52.71 -26.92 4.21
C ILE A 61 -54.04 -26.41 3.63
N ARG A 62 -54.87 -27.29 3.05
CA ARG A 62 -56.16 -26.94 2.46
C ARG A 62 -57.10 -26.30 3.49
N ASN A 63 -57.24 -26.90 4.67
CA ASN A 63 -58.06 -26.38 5.76
C ASN A 63 -57.50 -25.05 6.28
N SER A 64 -56.18 -24.91 6.38
CA SER A 64 -55.52 -23.65 6.77
C SER A 64 -55.75 -22.52 5.75
N CYS A 65 -55.90 -22.84 4.46
CA CYS A 65 -56.19 -21.87 3.39
C CYS A 65 -57.68 -21.46 3.31
N VAL A 66 -58.61 -22.21 3.93
CA VAL A 66 -60.05 -21.87 3.96
C VAL A 66 -60.32 -20.67 4.88
N GLU A 67 -59.49 -20.43 5.89
CA GLU A 67 -59.62 -19.29 6.82
C GLU A 67 -58.90 -18.01 6.35
N TRP A 68 -58.24 -18.03 5.19
CA TRP A 68 -57.47 -16.88 4.72
C TRP A 68 -58.35 -15.78 4.14
N SER A 69 -58.18 -14.56 4.66
CA SER A 69 -58.77 -13.36 4.05
C SER A 69 -58.25 -13.16 2.62
N GLU A 70 -59.05 -12.51 1.78
CA GLU A 70 -58.74 -12.30 0.36
C GLU A 70 -57.38 -11.57 0.14
N LYS A 71 -56.99 -10.70 1.08
CA LYS A 71 -55.65 -10.10 1.14
C LYS A 71 -54.54 -11.11 1.39
N GLN A 72 -54.71 -12.04 2.34
CA GLN A 72 -53.73 -13.10 2.62
C GLN A 72 -53.58 -14.06 1.43
N ILE A 73 -54.68 -14.38 0.75
CA ILE A 73 -54.66 -15.18 -0.49
C ILE A 73 -53.85 -14.46 -1.59
N GLN A 74 -54.06 -13.15 -1.81
CA GLN A 74 -53.23 -12.39 -2.75
C GLN A 74 -51.76 -12.34 -2.34
N GLN A 75 -51.47 -12.17 -1.05
CA GLN A 75 -50.11 -12.05 -0.54
C GLN A 75 -49.36 -13.40 -0.64
N ALA A 76 -50.03 -14.52 -0.36
CA ALA A 76 -49.50 -15.86 -0.59
C ALA A 76 -49.29 -16.16 -2.09
N LYS A 77 -50.23 -15.79 -2.97
CA LYS A 77 -50.02 -15.88 -4.43
C LYS A 77 -48.82 -15.06 -4.91
N LYS A 78 -48.60 -13.87 -4.32
CA LYS A 78 -47.45 -13.01 -4.63
C LYS A 78 -46.13 -13.63 -4.13
N VAL A 79 -46.11 -14.21 -2.92
CA VAL A 79 -44.96 -14.95 -2.39
C VAL A 79 -44.68 -16.21 -3.22
N HIS A 80 -45.70 -16.96 -3.63
CA HIS A 80 -45.55 -18.13 -4.49
C HIS A 80 -44.99 -17.75 -5.88
N MET A 81 -45.48 -16.69 -6.52
CA MET A 81 -44.86 -16.19 -7.75
C MET A 81 -43.41 -15.76 -7.55
N LEU A 82 -43.07 -15.10 -6.44
CA LEU A 82 -41.70 -14.72 -6.12
C LEU A 82 -40.81 -15.95 -5.87
N LEU A 83 -41.34 -17.01 -5.25
CA LEU A 83 -40.64 -18.28 -5.07
C LEU A 83 -40.45 -19.01 -6.39
N CYS A 84 -41.47 -19.14 -7.25
CA CYS A 84 -41.31 -19.75 -8.57
C CYS A 84 -40.36 -18.94 -9.48
N HIS A 85 -40.32 -17.60 -9.34
CA HIS A 85 -39.33 -16.76 -10.02
C HIS A 85 -37.92 -16.99 -9.45
N ALA A 86 -37.76 -17.12 -8.13
CA ALA A 86 -36.49 -17.47 -7.50
C ALA A 86 -36.02 -18.89 -7.89
N GLU A 87 -36.91 -19.88 -7.94
CA GLU A 87 -36.64 -21.24 -8.42
C GLU A 87 -36.26 -21.24 -9.90
N SER A 88 -36.92 -20.43 -10.74
CA SER A 88 -36.51 -20.21 -12.13
C SER A 88 -35.09 -19.64 -12.23
N LEU A 89 -34.78 -18.59 -11.47
CA LEU A 89 -33.44 -18.00 -11.39
C LEU A 89 -32.38 -18.97 -10.84
N LEU A 90 -32.75 -19.85 -9.91
CA LEU A 90 -31.88 -20.91 -9.39
C LEU A 90 -31.73 -22.08 -10.37
N SER A 91 -32.74 -22.37 -11.17
CA SER A 91 -32.66 -23.39 -12.24
C SER A 91 -31.70 -22.97 -13.36
N ILE A 92 -31.64 -21.66 -13.65
CA ILE A 92 -30.65 -21.06 -14.57
C ILE A 92 -29.22 -21.19 -14.02
N ARG A 93 -29.02 -21.37 -12.70
CA ARG A 93 -27.69 -21.62 -12.10
C ARG A 93 -27.18 -23.05 -12.28
N LYS A 94 -28.03 -24.01 -12.67
CA LYS A 94 -27.51 -25.31 -13.12
C LYS A 94 -26.90 -25.10 -14.50
N LEU A 95 -25.56 -25.06 -14.56
CA LEU A 95 -24.86 -25.00 -15.84
C LEU A 95 -25.39 -26.10 -16.77
N PRO A 96 -25.67 -25.79 -18.05
CA PRO A 96 -26.09 -26.82 -19.00
C PRO A 96 -25.05 -27.93 -19.05
N SER A 97 -25.48 -29.19 -19.02
CA SER A 97 -24.63 -30.38 -19.23
C SER A 97 -23.73 -30.23 -20.47
N ASN A 98 -24.26 -29.52 -21.47
CA ASN A 98 -23.63 -29.08 -22.71
C ASN A 98 -22.27 -28.36 -22.52
N LEU A 99 -21.95 -27.78 -21.36
CA LEU A 99 -20.63 -27.19 -21.11
C LEU A 99 -19.53 -28.25 -21.12
N GLU A 100 -19.80 -29.41 -20.51
CA GLU A 100 -18.82 -30.48 -20.42
C GLU A 100 -18.52 -31.05 -21.81
N ASP A 101 -19.53 -31.13 -22.68
CA ASP A 101 -19.38 -31.59 -24.06
C ASP A 101 -18.74 -30.52 -24.96
N ALA A 102 -19.02 -29.23 -24.72
CA ALA A 102 -18.30 -28.13 -25.38
C ALA A 102 -16.81 -28.07 -25.00
N LEU A 103 -16.44 -28.57 -23.82
CA LEU A 103 -15.04 -28.74 -23.39
C LEU A 103 -14.41 -30.03 -23.96
N LYS A 104 -15.20 -31.11 -24.16
CA LYS A 104 -14.73 -32.37 -24.80
C LYS A 104 -14.47 -32.22 -26.29
N GLY A 105 -15.29 -31.42 -27.00
CA GLY A 105 -15.13 -31.14 -28.43
C GLY A 105 -14.01 -30.15 -28.79
N PHE A 106 -13.23 -29.68 -27.81
CA PHE A 106 -12.12 -28.76 -28.04
C PHE A 106 -10.88 -29.51 -28.51
N ASP A 107 -10.30 -29.10 -29.63
CA ASP A 107 -9.11 -29.74 -30.20
C ASP A 107 -7.89 -29.58 -29.28
N LYS A 108 -7.48 -30.69 -28.65
CA LYS A 108 -6.31 -30.77 -27.77
C LYS A 108 -5.00 -30.58 -28.53
N SER A 109 -4.97 -30.65 -29.86
CA SER A 109 -3.78 -30.37 -30.66
C SER A 109 -3.37 -28.89 -30.56
N ALA A 110 -4.32 -27.97 -30.51
CA ALA A 110 -4.07 -26.54 -30.32
C ALA A 110 -3.59 -26.19 -28.90
N LEU A 111 -3.88 -27.05 -27.92
CA LEU A 111 -3.29 -26.95 -26.58
C LEU A 111 -1.82 -27.40 -26.58
N LEU A 112 -1.46 -28.43 -27.35
CA LEU A 112 -0.09 -28.95 -27.43
C LEU A 112 0.92 -27.96 -28.05
N SER A 113 0.49 -27.03 -28.91
CA SER A 113 1.37 -25.96 -29.40
C SER A 113 1.61 -24.88 -28.35
N VAL A 114 0.57 -24.44 -27.63
CA VAL A 114 0.69 -23.43 -26.56
C VAL A 114 1.41 -23.98 -25.32
N MET A 115 1.13 -25.23 -24.93
CA MET A 115 1.83 -25.95 -23.84
C MET A 115 3.26 -26.36 -24.18
N LYS A 116 3.68 -26.28 -25.46
CA LYS A 116 5.10 -26.40 -25.84
C LYS A 116 5.88 -25.09 -25.71
N ILE A 117 5.20 -23.95 -25.66
CA ILE A 117 5.81 -22.63 -25.53
C ILE A 117 5.98 -22.26 -24.04
N HIS A 118 5.11 -22.78 -23.16
CA HIS A 118 5.14 -22.52 -21.72
C HIS A 118 5.09 -23.83 -20.91
N GLU A 119 6.06 -24.02 -20.00
CA GLU A 119 6.29 -25.26 -19.25
C GLU A 119 5.14 -25.69 -18.31
N GLN A 120 5.24 -26.92 -17.78
CA GLN A 120 4.15 -27.72 -17.17
C GLN A 120 3.30 -27.04 -16.09
N ASN A 121 3.81 -26.02 -15.37
CA ASN A 121 3.01 -25.24 -14.41
C ASN A 121 1.83 -24.49 -15.06
N GLY A 122 1.89 -24.24 -16.38
CA GLY A 122 0.82 -23.60 -17.14
C GLY A 122 -0.48 -24.40 -17.22
N ALA A 123 -0.52 -25.70 -16.92
CA ALA A 123 -1.69 -26.55 -17.17
C ALA A 123 -2.98 -26.07 -16.47
N GLN A 124 -2.90 -25.59 -15.22
CA GLN A 124 -4.06 -25.01 -14.53
C GLN A 124 -4.46 -23.63 -15.08
N GLN A 125 -3.49 -22.78 -15.42
CA GLN A 125 -3.75 -21.45 -16.01
C GLN A 125 -4.40 -21.61 -17.39
N VAL A 126 -3.87 -22.49 -18.24
CA VAL A 126 -4.43 -22.85 -19.54
C VAL A 126 -5.85 -23.42 -19.40
N ALA A 127 -6.12 -24.28 -18.41
CA ALA A 127 -7.47 -24.77 -18.13
C ALA A 127 -8.43 -23.65 -17.68
N ARG A 128 -7.98 -22.70 -16.86
CA ARG A 128 -8.76 -21.51 -16.45
C ARG A 128 -9.06 -20.60 -17.66
N ALA A 129 -8.06 -20.20 -18.43
CA ALA A 129 -8.23 -19.40 -19.66
C ALA A 129 -9.17 -20.07 -20.66
N THR A 130 -9.02 -21.38 -20.88
CA THR A 130 -9.85 -22.16 -21.81
C THR A 130 -11.32 -22.19 -21.36
N LYS A 131 -11.58 -22.38 -20.05
CA LYS A 131 -12.96 -22.33 -19.51
C LYS A 131 -13.59 -20.94 -19.66
N ILE A 132 -12.87 -19.84 -19.38
CA ILE A 132 -13.41 -18.47 -19.54
C ILE A 132 -13.67 -18.16 -21.03
N ARG A 133 -12.77 -18.56 -21.94
CA ARG A 133 -12.97 -18.43 -23.40
C ARG A 133 -14.16 -19.27 -23.89
N ALA A 134 -14.31 -20.49 -23.39
CA ALA A 134 -15.43 -21.37 -23.74
C ALA A 134 -16.78 -20.82 -23.23
N PHE A 135 -16.82 -20.32 -22.00
CA PHE A 135 -17.99 -19.63 -21.44
C PHE A 135 -18.40 -18.45 -22.34
N ARG A 136 -17.47 -17.55 -22.65
CA ARG A 136 -17.73 -16.38 -23.51
C ARG A 136 -18.17 -16.77 -24.93
N LYS A 137 -17.53 -17.78 -25.55
CA LYS A 137 -17.78 -18.13 -26.97
C LYS A 137 -19.00 -19.03 -27.19
N TYR A 138 -19.32 -19.92 -26.25
CA TYR A 138 -20.32 -20.97 -26.46
C TYR A 138 -21.50 -20.95 -25.48
N VAL A 139 -21.33 -20.37 -24.28
CA VAL A 139 -22.41 -20.27 -23.28
C VAL A 139 -23.13 -18.94 -23.41
N LEU A 140 -22.36 -17.83 -23.45
CA LEU A 140 -22.90 -16.48 -23.57
C LEU A 140 -23.96 -16.32 -24.66
N PRO A 141 -23.70 -16.73 -25.93
CA PRO A 141 -24.65 -16.49 -27.02
C PRO A 141 -25.89 -17.40 -26.96
N ARG A 142 -25.90 -18.40 -26.04
CA ARG A 142 -26.99 -19.37 -25.87
C ARG A 142 -27.84 -19.13 -24.62
N VAL A 143 -27.28 -18.48 -23.60
CA VAL A 143 -27.97 -18.27 -22.31
C VAL A 143 -28.61 -16.88 -22.24
N ALA A 144 -27.92 -15.83 -22.70
CA ALA A 144 -28.49 -14.50 -22.95
C ALA A 144 -27.42 -13.59 -23.59
N ALA A 145 -27.73 -12.97 -24.73
CA ALA A 145 -26.89 -11.94 -25.31
C ALA A 145 -26.88 -10.63 -24.47
N ASP A 146 -27.99 -10.38 -23.76
CA ASP A 146 -28.26 -9.12 -23.04
C ASP A 146 -28.28 -9.26 -21.50
N ALA A 147 -27.75 -10.36 -20.94
CA ALA A 147 -27.75 -10.51 -19.48
C ALA A 147 -26.76 -9.53 -18.80
N PRO A 148 -27.19 -8.78 -17.78
CA PRO A 148 -26.47 -7.58 -17.35
C PRO A 148 -25.16 -7.84 -16.58
N ASN A 149 -24.85 -9.09 -16.21
CA ASN A 149 -23.70 -9.36 -15.33
C ASN A 149 -23.08 -10.76 -15.53
N HIS A 150 -22.26 -10.91 -16.58
CA HIS A 150 -21.55 -12.16 -16.87
C HIS A 150 -20.27 -12.36 -16.03
N ILE A 151 -19.69 -11.26 -15.53
CA ILE A 151 -18.43 -11.25 -14.78
C ILE A 151 -18.64 -11.83 -13.37
N SER A 152 -19.79 -11.55 -12.73
CA SER A 152 -20.16 -12.14 -11.44
C SER A 152 -20.33 -13.67 -11.51
N THR A 153 -20.92 -14.20 -12.59
CA THR A 153 -21.03 -15.66 -12.81
C THR A 153 -19.66 -16.31 -12.95
N LEU A 154 -18.71 -15.63 -13.58
CA LEU A 154 -17.33 -16.11 -13.66
C LEU A 154 -16.60 -16.04 -12.32
N ALA A 155 -16.89 -15.05 -11.45
CA ALA A 155 -16.35 -15.00 -10.10
C ALA A 155 -16.83 -16.17 -9.22
N GLU A 156 -18.09 -16.61 -9.35
CA GLU A 156 -18.59 -17.82 -8.69
C GLU A 156 -17.90 -19.11 -9.20
N LEU A 157 -17.52 -19.15 -10.49
CA LEU A 157 -16.81 -20.29 -11.11
C LEU A 157 -15.30 -20.31 -10.84
N PHE A 158 -14.71 -19.18 -10.48
CA PHE A 158 -13.27 -19.02 -10.21
C PHE A 158 -13.04 -18.17 -8.94
N PRO A 159 -13.43 -18.66 -7.75
CA PRO A 159 -13.32 -17.89 -6.50
C PRO A 159 -11.87 -17.53 -6.12
N ASP A 160 -10.88 -18.23 -6.69
CA ASP A 160 -9.46 -17.94 -6.50
C ASP A 160 -8.95 -16.71 -7.28
N LEU A 161 -9.78 -16.08 -8.13
CA LEU A 161 -9.41 -14.96 -8.99
C LEU A 161 -10.17 -13.68 -8.62
N LEU A 162 -9.47 -12.55 -8.62
CA LEU A 162 -10.09 -11.24 -8.40
C LEU A 162 -11.07 -10.90 -9.53
N LEU A 163 -12.17 -10.22 -9.19
CA LEU A 163 -13.20 -9.80 -10.14
C LEU A 163 -12.62 -9.00 -11.32
N ASP A 164 -11.66 -8.11 -11.04
CA ASP A 164 -10.95 -7.33 -12.06
C ASP A 164 -10.06 -8.19 -12.97
N THR A 165 -9.41 -9.22 -12.42
CA THR A 165 -8.64 -10.20 -13.22
C THR A 165 -9.59 -10.98 -14.14
N ILE A 166 -10.74 -11.40 -13.62
CA ILE A 166 -11.79 -12.06 -14.40
C ILE A 166 -12.33 -11.12 -15.49
N GLN A 167 -12.53 -9.83 -15.21
CA GLN A 167 -12.95 -8.83 -16.19
C GLN A 167 -11.87 -8.57 -17.27
N GLN A 168 -10.60 -8.48 -16.89
CA GLN A 168 -9.47 -8.35 -17.81
C GLN A 168 -9.34 -9.58 -18.71
N MET A 169 -9.38 -10.79 -18.14
CA MET A 169 -9.41 -12.04 -18.90
C MET A 169 -10.62 -12.11 -19.83
N TYR A 170 -11.81 -11.83 -19.30
CA TYR A 170 -13.05 -11.86 -20.06
C TYR A 170 -12.98 -10.94 -21.28
N THR A 171 -12.37 -9.76 -21.12
CA THR A 171 -12.09 -8.80 -22.19
C THR A 171 -11.03 -9.33 -23.15
N ALA A 172 -9.86 -9.75 -22.66
CA ALA A 172 -8.72 -10.26 -23.45
C ALA A 172 -9.08 -11.47 -24.33
N CYS A 173 -9.96 -12.34 -23.84
CA CYS A 173 -10.50 -13.46 -24.61
C CYS A 173 -11.38 -13.04 -25.81
N ALA A 174 -11.60 -11.72 -26.05
CA ALA A 174 -12.10 -11.20 -27.33
C ALA A 174 -11.13 -11.49 -28.47
N ASN A 175 -9.84 -11.31 -28.18
CA ASN A 175 -8.78 -11.30 -29.17
C ASN A 175 -8.35 -12.75 -29.43
N ASP A 176 -7.70 -13.38 -28.46
CA ASP A 176 -7.17 -14.73 -28.60
C ASP A 176 -6.99 -15.43 -27.24
N LEU A 177 -6.46 -16.66 -27.25
CA LEU A 177 -6.19 -17.44 -26.04
C LEU A 177 -4.84 -17.05 -25.40
N HIS A 178 -3.90 -16.49 -26.16
CA HIS A 178 -2.58 -16.08 -25.70
C HIS A 178 -2.66 -14.81 -24.85
N SER A 179 -3.42 -13.80 -25.27
CA SER A 179 -3.80 -12.62 -24.47
C SER A 179 -4.46 -13.00 -23.14
N CYS A 180 -5.30 -14.04 -23.15
CA CYS A 180 -5.92 -14.59 -21.95
C CYS A 180 -4.94 -15.39 -21.08
N PHE A 181 -3.88 -15.95 -21.68
CA PHE A 181 -2.76 -16.53 -20.97
C PHE A 181 -1.86 -15.43 -20.39
N GLU A 182 -1.50 -14.36 -21.10
CA GLU A 182 -0.69 -13.24 -20.57
C GLU A 182 -1.31 -12.59 -19.32
N VAL A 183 -2.65 -12.45 -19.25
CA VAL A 183 -3.32 -11.93 -18.04
C VAL A 183 -3.22 -12.90 -16.85
N LEU A 184 -3.18 -14.22 -17.09
CA LEU A 184 -3.00 -15.24 -16.04
C LEU A 184 -1.53 -15.51 -15.72
N SER A 185 -0.66 -15.46 -16.73
CA SER A 185 0.77 -15.66 -16.61
C SER A 185 1.38 -14.41 -15.98
N GLY A 186 0.81 -13.21 -16.16
CA GLY A 186 1.11 -12.04 -15.33
C GLY A 186 0.82 -12.20 -13.82
N LEU A 187 0.13 -13.28 -13.39
CA LEU A 187 0.03 -13.68 -11.98
C LEU A 187 1.19 -14.59 -11.51
N SER A 188 2.06 -15.03 -12.43
CA SER A 188 3.26 -15.86 -12.20
C SER A 188 4.55 -15.26 -12.79
N ASP A 189 4.44 -14.33 -13.74
CA ASP A 189 5.50 -13.68 -14.49
C ASP A 189 5.76 -12.31 -13.86
N TYR A 190 6.16 -12.36 -12.60
CA TYR A 190 6.49 -11.20 -11.78
C TYR A 190 7.95 -10.76 -11.96
N THR A 191 8.45 -10.95 -13.18
CA THR A 191 9.82 -10.69 -13.61
C THR A 191 9.82 -9.54 -14.62
N VAL A 192 10.63 -8.53 -14.36
CA VAL A 192 10.80 -7.39 -15.28
C VAL A 192 11.39 -7.90 -16.58
N GLN A 193 10.61 -7.89 -17.67
CA GLN A 193 11.16 -8.06 -19.01
C GLN A 193 11.94 -6.79 -19.39
N GLU A 194 13.25 -6.80 -19.13
CA GLU A 194 14.16 -5.80 -19.68
C GLU A 194 14.29 -5.98 -21.18
N ARG A 195 13.91 -4.95 -21.96
CA ARG A 195 14.45 -4.79 -23.32
C ARG A 195 15.81 -4.12 -23.19
N PRO A 196 16.91 -4.71 -23.69
CA PRO A 196 18.21 -4.04 -23.65
C PRO A 196 18.16 -2.75 -24.47
N LEU A 197 18.68 -1.67 -23.90
CA LEU A 197 18.90 -0.41 -24.61
C LEU A 197 19.82 -0.67 -25.81
N GLN A 198 19.29 -0.52 -27.03
CA GLN A 198 20.05 -0.76 -28.24
C GLN A 198 21.22 0.22 -28.36
N THR A 199 22.45 -0.32 -28.38
CA THR A 199 23.67 0.43 -28.63
C THR A 199 23.68 0.93 -30.08
N ARG A 200 23.36 2.22 -30.26
CA ARG A 200 23.40 2.86 -31.57
C ARG A 200 24.86 2.95 -32.06
N LYS A 201 25.19 2.18 -33.10
CA LYS A 201 26.55 2.15 -33.69
C LYS A 201 26.99 3.56 -34.11
N ARG A 202 28.16 3.99 -33.61
CA ARG A 202 28.85 5.20 -34.08
C ARG A 202 29.37 4.97 -35.50
N THR A 203 28.84 5.69 -36.49
CA THR A 203 29.47 5.87 -37.79
C THR A 203 30.47 7.02 -37.73
N THR A 204 31.71 6.73 -38.13
CA THR A 204 32.84 7.67 -38.18
C THR A 204 32.71 8.67 -39.32
N TYR A 205 33.04 9.94 -39.07
CA TYR A 205 33.51 10.88 -40.07
C TYR A 205 34.70 11.67 -39.50
N ASN A 206 35.76 11.82 -40.30
CA ASN A 206 36.99 12.53 -39.94
C ASN A 206 36.95 13.98 -40.45
N SER A 207 37.39 14.96 -39.65
CA SER A 207 38.14 16.12 -40.16
C SER A 207 38.84 16.95 -39.06
N VAL A 208 40.18 16.85 -39.02
CA VAL A 208 41.16 17.97 -38.91
C VAL A 208 41.09 18.98 -37.74
N LEU A 209 41.99 18.77 -36.77
CA LEU A 209 42.91 19.73 -36.09
C LEU A 209 42.48 21.17 -35.73
N SER A 210 42.55 21.48 -34.43
CA SER A 210 43.55 22.45 -33.89
C SER A 210 43.68 22.31 -32.36
N ASP A 211 44.89 22.25 -31.83
CA ASP A 211 45.16 22.15 -30.38
C ASP A 211 45.02 23.51 -29.65
N SER A 212 44.30 23.52 -28.52
CA SER A 212 44.63 24.37 -27.36
C SER A 212 43.99 23.80 -26.09
N GLU A 213 44.77 23.71 -25.01
CA GLU A 213 44.38 23.09 -23.74
C GLU A 213 43.53 24.06 -22.87
N SER A 214 42.40 23.57 -22.35
CA SER A 214 41.76 24.10 -21.14
C SER A 214 40.83 23.05 -20.53
N GLU A 215 41.14 22.56 -19.33
CA GLU A 215 40.28 21.63 -18.57
C GLU A 215 39.08 22.37 -17.95
N ASP A 216 37.99 22.60 -18.69
CA ASP A 216 36.76 23.18 -18.11
C ASP A 216 35.49 22.91 -18.95
N GLU A 217 35.09 21.64 -19.15
CA GLU A 217 33.73 21.31 -19.62
C GLU A 217 33.34 19.84 -19.36
N MET A 218 32.44 19.59 -18.40
CA MET A 218 31.97 18.21 -18.10
C MET A 218 30.58 18.13 -17.42
N PHE A 219 29.64 19.01 -17.79
CA PHE A 219 28.22 18.91 -17.39
C PHE A 219 27.23 19.45 -18.44
N GLU A 220 27.16 18.84 -19.63
CA GLU A 220 25.97 18.99 -20.48
C GLU A 220 24.83 18.06 -20.02
N PRO A 221 23.56 18.51 -20.08
CA PRO A 221 22.42 17.67 -19.77
C PRO A 221 22.01 16.79 -20.96
N LEU A 222 22.15 15.47 -20.80
CA LEU A 222 21.43 14.51 -21.65
C LEU A 222 19.91 14.82 -21.61
N TYR A 223 19.28 14.81 -22.78
CA TYR A 223 17.86 15.10 -23.07
C TYR A 223 17.45 16.59 -23.20
N ALA A 224 17.96 17.26 -24.24
CA ALA A 224 17.22 18.33 -24.90
C ALA A 224 16.18 17.76 -25.88
N MET A 225 14.89 17.72 -25.49
CA MET A 225 13.79 17.55 -26.47
C MET A 225 13.38 18.90 -27.02
N GLN A 226 13.60 19.10 -28.32
CA GLN A 226 13.27 20.32 -29.03
C GLN A 226 11.89 20.19 -29.69
N GLY A 227 11.00 21.17 -29.47
CA GLY A 227 9.78 21.33 -30.26
C GLY A 227 8.45 21.17 -29.51
N PHE A 228 8.02 22.21 -28.80
CA PHE A 228 6.59 22.49 -28.60
C PHE A 228 6.33 23.99 -28.77
N LEU A 229 5.57 24.35 -29.80
CA LEU A 229 5.17 25.73 -30.08
C LEU A 229 4.11 26.19 -29.07
N GLN A 230 4.37 27.32 -28.41
CA GLN A 230 3.44 27.92 -27.45
C GLN A 230 2.15 28.40 -28.15
N ARG A 231 0.98 27.93 -27.69
CA ARG A 231 -0.29 28.63 -27.86
C ARG A 231 -0.65 29.32 -26.55
N LYS A 232 -0.81 30.65 -26.59
CA LYS A 232 -1.30 31.45 -25.46
C LYS A 232 -2.79 31.13 -25.20
N PRO A 233 -3.21 30.77 -23.97
CA PRO A 233 -4.61 30.83 -23.59
C PRO A 233 -5.00 32.26 -23.19
N SER A 234 -6.18 32.68 -23.64
CA SER A 234 -6.82 33.94 -23.25
C SER A 234 -7.33 33.85 -21.80
N PHE A 235 -6.99 34.83 -20.96
CA PHE A 235 -7.57 34.95 -19.62
C PHE A 235 -9.05 35.34 -19.70
N GLN A 236 -9.93 34.53 -19.10
CA GLN A 236 -11.23 35.00 -18.63
C GLN A 236 -11.15 35.20 -17.11
N VAL A 237 -11.62 36.37 -16.66
CA VAL A 237 -11.64 36.75 -15.25
C VAL A 237 -12.79 36.05 -14.55
N MET A 238 -12.51 35.31 -13.48
CA MET A 238 -13.54 34.83 -12.55
C MET A 238 -13.53 35.65 -11.25
N ILE A 239 -14.74 35.87 -10.74
CA ILE A 239 -15.08 36.81 -9.67
C ILE A 239 -14.69 36.23 -8.29
N PRO A 240 -14.12 37.02 -7.36
CA PRO A 240 -13.77 36.52 -6.03
C PRO A 240 -15.02 36.30 -5.15
N LEU A 241 -15.16 35.07 -4.64
CA LEU A 241 -16.08 34.74 -3.55
C LEU A 241 -15.49 35.23 -2.22
N ASN A 242 -15.82 36.46 -1.84
CA ASN A 242 -15.55 37.00 -0.51
C ASN A 242 -16.47 36.33 0.53
N GLN A 243 -15.99 35.30 1.23
CA GLN A 243 -16.37 34.94 2.61
C GLN A 243 -15.57 33.73 3.14
N THR A 244 -14.30 33.96 3.51
CA THR A 244 -13.55 33.07 4.40
C THR A 244 -12.82 33.89 5.45
N PHE A 245 -13.11 33.63 6.73
CA PHE A 245 -12.53 34.35 7.87
C PHE A 245 -11.10 33.92 8.17
N PHE A 246 -10.16 34.25 7.28
CA PHE A 246 -8.73 34.30 7.59
C PHE A 246 -8.11 35.49 6.87
N THR A 247 -7.96 36.61 7.58
CA THR A 247 -7.04 37.68 7.17
C THR A 247 -5.64 37.09 7.10
N ILE A 248 -5.08 37.03 5.88
CA ILE A 248 -3.64 36.82 5.69
C ILE A 248 -2.95 37.89 6.54
N PRO A 249 -2.12 37.53 7.54
CA PRO A 249 -1.34 38.52 8.25
C PRO A 249 -0.48 39.24 7.22
N GLN A 250 -0.59 40.57 7.14
CA GLN A 250 0.36 41.33 6.35
C GLN A 250 1.74 40.98 6.88
N CYS A 251 2.54 40.32 6.05
CA CYS A 251 3.90 39.94 6.40
C CYS A 251 4.64 41.23 6.69
N SER A 252 4.87 41.51 7.97
CA SER A 252 5.81 42.54 8.39
C SER A 252 7.12 42.19 7.72
N THR A 253 7.54 43.04 6.78
CA THR A 253 8.85 42.93 6.16
C THR A 253 9.85 43.01 7.29
N ILE A 254 10.42 41.86 7.64
CA ILE A 254 11.58 41.81 8.51
C ILE A 254 12.63 42.63 7.78
N GLU A 255 12.94 43.81 8.33
CA GLU A 255 14.08 44.59 7.89
C GLU A 255 15.31 43.74 8.13
N CYS A 256 15.75 43.04 7.08
CA CYS A 256 16.92 42.18 7.10
C CYS A 256 18.19 43.05 7.10
N SER A 257 18.33 43.85 8.16
CA SER A 257 19.50 44.65 8.44
C SER A 257 20.70 43.72 8.66
N SER A 258 21.78 44.04 7.98
CA SER A 258 22.98 43.22 7.99
C SER A 258 23.72 43.34 9.32
N LYS A 259 23.72 42.24 10.09
CA LYS A 259 24.91 41.60 10.71
C LYS A 259 24.48 40.64 11.84
N TYR A 260 24.28 39.37 11.49
CA TYR A 260 24.52 38.30 12.46
C TYR A 260 25.95 38.45 13.01
N SER A 261 26.15 38.25 14.32
CA SER A 261 27.49 38.20 14.89
C SER A 261 28.30 37.05 14.27
N GLU A 262 29.63 37.15 14.26
CA GLU A 262 30.48 36.06 13.75
C GLU A 262 30.22 34.74 14.51
N SER A 263 29.85 34.80 15.79
CA SER A 263 29.41 33.63 16.57
C SER A 263 28.14 32.98 16.00
N THR A 264 27.10 33.77 15.66
CA THR A 264 25.88 33.23 15.04
C THR A 264 26.13 32.71 13.63
N LYS A 265 26.99 33.36 12.84
CA LYS A 265 27.36 32.85 11.51
C LYS A 265 28.06 31.49 11.59
N LEU A 266 29.02 31.34 12.51
CA LEU A 266 29.72 30.08 12.75
C LEU A 266 28.77 29.00 13.26
N ALA A 267 27.86 29.34 14.18
CA ALA A 267 26.83 28.43 14.67
C ALA A 267 25.92 27.93 13.54
N LEU A 268 25.46 28.82 12.65
CA LEU A 268 24.64 28.46 11.48
C LEU A 268 25.38 27.57 10.48
N ALA A 269 26.67 27.86 10.22
CA ALA A 269 27.50 27.05 9.33
C ALA A 269 27.70 25.63 9.88
N ASN A 270 27.99 25.51 11.18
CA ASN A 270 28.14 24.21 11.86
C ASN A 270 26.81 23.45 11.90
N ALA A 271 25.71 24.10 12.30
CA ALA A 271 24.39 23.47 12.38
C ALA A 271 23.91 22.96 11.00
N MET A 272 24.17 23.71 9.91
CA MET A 272 23.89 23.20 8.56
C MET A 272 24.81 22.03 8.19
N HIS A 273 26.09 22.06 8.55
CA HIS A 273 27.02 20.96 8.31
C HIS A 273 26.56 19.67 9.01
N ASP A 274 26.12 19.76 10.26
CA ASP A 274 25.60 18.63 11.04
C ASP A 274 24.27 18.12 10.46
N PHE A 275 23.35 19.02 10.09
CA PHE A 275 22.10 18.68 9.41
C PHE A 275 22.34 17.97 8.06
N GLU A 276 23.26 18.46 7.24
CA GLU A 276 23.59 17.88 5.94
C GLU A 276 24.29 16.52 6.07
N ASN A 277 25.16 16.35 7.07
CA ASN A 277 25.92 15.12 7.25
C ASN A 277 25.24 14.07 8.14
N GLY A 278 24.19 14.43 8.90
CA GLY A 278 23.42 13.50 9.74
C GLY A 278 22.95 12.26 8.97
N GLN A 279 23.21 11.06 9.51
CA GLN A 279 22.95 9.76 8.87
C GLN A 279 21.83 8.94 9.52
N ASP A 280 21.21 9.48 10.58
CA ASP A 280 20.07 8.89 11.27
C ASP A 280 19.02 9.97 11.62
N PHE A 281 17.96 9.56 12.31
CA PHE A 281 16.82 10.41 12.63
C PHE A 281 17.18 11.53 13.62
N GLU A 282 17.91 11.22 14.69
CA GLU A 282 18.20 12.18 15.77
C GLU A 282 19.27 13.20 15.37
N ALA A 283 20.34 12.78 14.68
CA ALA A 283 21.38 13.70 14.20
C ALA A 283 20.80 14.75 13.23
N ILE A 284 19.88 14.33 12.35
CA ILE A 284 19.21 15.24 11.40
C ILE A 284 18.29 16.22 12.15
N LEU A 285 17.50 15.76 13.12
CA LEU A 285 16.65 16.65 13.92
C LEU A 285 17.47 17.62 14.77
N ASN A 286 18.56 17.16 15.40
CA ASN A 286 19.41 18.01 16.23
C ASN A 286 20.08 19.11 15.40
N GLY A 287 20.62 18.77 14.22
CA GLY A 287 21.16 19.76 13.28
C GLY A 287 20.09 20.76 12.82
N TYR A 288 18.89 20.29 12.47
CA TYR A 288 17.78 21.17 12.09
C TYR A 288 17.35 22.12 13.22
N ASN A 289 17.20 21.61 14.44
CA ASN A 289 16.81 22.38 15.61
C ASN A 289 17.85 23.46 15.94
N ALA A 290 19.14 23.15 15.81
CA ALA A 290 20.21 24.13 15.98
C ALA A 290 20.16 25.26 14.92
N ILE A 291 19.75 24.99 13.67
CA ILE A 291 19.50 26.04 12.66
C ILE A 291 18.29 26.89 13.06
N VAL A 292 17.19 26.26 13.48
CA VAL A 292 15.95 26.94 13.92
C VAL A 292 16.22 27.88 15.10
N GLU A 293 16.96 27.40 16.10
CA GLU A 293 17.37 28.19 17.28
C GLU A 293 18.30 29.35 16.89
N ALA A 294 19.36 29.08 16.11
CA ALA A 294 20.31 30.12 15.69
C ALA A 294 19.70 31.20 14.77
N LEU A 295 18.59 30.89 14.09
CA LEU A 295 17.79 31.86 13.32
C LEU A 295 16.67 32.53 14.12
N GLY A 296 16.40 32.09 15.36
CA GLY A 296 15.29 32.59 16.17
C GLY A 296 13.91 32.29 15.59
N ILE A 297 13.74 31.13 14.93
CA ILE A 297 12.46 30.75 14.30
C ILE A 297 11.51 30.16 15.35
N GLU A 298 10.43 30.88 15.64
CA GLU A 298 9.38 30.42 16.58
C GLU A 298 8.47 29.36 15.93
N MET A 299 8.78 28.08 16.14
CA MET A 299 8.00 26.92 15.66
C MET A 299 6.60 26.80 16.33
N SER A 300 6.39 27.51 17.43
CA SER A 300 5.07 27.75 18.04
C SER A 300 4.15 28.60 17.16
N VAL A 301 4.68 29.44 16.26
CA VAL A 301 3.91 30.38 15.44
C VAL A 301 3.97 30.04 13.95
N ARG A 302 5.10 29.51 13.45
CA ARG A 302 5.28 29.14 12.04
C ARG A 302 5.47 27.64 11.93
N ARG A 303 4.61 26.98 11.13
CA ARG A 303 4.55 25.51 10.98
C ARG A 303 4.24 25.05 9.55
N ASP A 304 4.51 25.94 8.60
CA ASP A 304 4.16 25.81 7.19
C ASP A 304 5.37 26.12 6.31
N ILE A 305 5.12 26.14 5.00
CA ILE A 305 6.10 26.45 3.96
C ILE A 305 6.72 27.87 4.06
N SER A 306 6.28 28.73 4.98
CA SER A 306 6.95 30.01 5.25
C SER A 306 8.32 29.79 5.92
N ILE A 307 8.48 28.72 6.73
CA ILE A 307 9.76 28.34 7.36
C ILE A 307 10.86 28.22 6.29
N TYR A 308 10.57 27.53 5.18
CA TYR A 308 11.50 27.36 4.06
C TYR A 308 12.07 28.69 3.57
N ARG A 309 11.23 29.74 3.45
CA ARG A 309 11.67 31.07 2.99
C ARG A 309 12.56 31.75 4.01
N VAL A 310 12.20 31.69 5.30
CA VAL A 310 12.97 32.29 6.40
C VAL A 310 14.32 31.59 6.54
N MET A 311 14.33 30.27 6.62
CA MET A 311 15.53 29.46 6.71
C MET A 311 16.45 29.72 5.52
N LYS A 312 15.93 29.65 4.28
CA LYS A 312 16.67 29.99 3.06
C LYS A 312 17.33 31.36 3.16
N HIS A 313 16.60 32.40 3.55
CA HIS A 313 17.15 33.77 3.60
C HIS A 313 18.21 33.93 4.69
N GLY A 314 18.01 33.33 5.86
CA GLY A 314 18.94 33.36 6.99
C GLY A 314 20.25 32.61 6.72
N VAL A 315 20.19 31.41 6.14
CA VAL A 315 21.39 30.59 5.91
C VAL A 315 22.15 30.92 4.62
N ARG A 316 21.49 31.41 3.56
CA ARG A 316 22.08 31.47 2.19
C ARG A 316 23.45 32.14 2.12
N ASN A 317 23.71 33.15 2.94
CA ASN A 317 24.99 33.88 2.97
C ASN A 317 26.12 33.17 3.77
N GLN A 318 25.80 32.09 4.49
CA GLN A 318 26.77 31.25 5.21
C GLN A 318 27.09 29.93 4.49
N LEU A 319 26.34 29.60 3.43
CA LEU A 319 26.47 28.33 2.72
C LEU A 319 27.42 28.42 1.53
N THR A 320 28.15 27.34 1.29
CA THR A 320 28.90 27.18 0.03
C THR A 320 27.94 27.09 -1.17
N TYR A 321 28.46 27.33 -2.38
CA TYR A 321 27.71 27.13 -3.63
C TYR A 321 27.08 25.72 -3.74
N ARG A 322 27.80 24.69 -3.26
CA ARG A 322 27.32 23.30 -3.28
C ARG A 322 26.14 23.08 -2.35
N GLN A 323 26.18 23.65 -1.15
CA GLN A 323 25.14 23.51 -0.12
C GLN A 323 23.90 24.32 -0.49
N SER A 324 24.08 25.57 -0.91
CA SER A 324 22.98 26.46 -1.33
C SER A 324 22.16 25.92 -2.52
N ARG A 325 22.73 25.01 -3.33
CA ARG A 325 22.07 24.37 -4.48
C ARG A 325 20.74 23.66 -4.14
N ILE A 326 20.56 23.16 -2.91
CA ILE A 326 19.27 22.55 -2.51
C ILE A 326 18.11 23.55 -2.64
N PHE A 327 18.33 24.80 -2.25
CA PHE A 327 17.31 25.85 -2.28
C PHE A 327 16.96 26.30 -3.69
N ASP A 328 17.85 26.13 -4.66
CA ASP A 328 17.57 26.49 -6.05
C ASP A 328 16.86 25.32 -6.78
N ILE A 329 17.13 24.07 -6.37
CA ILE A 329 16.36 22.87 -6.77
C ILE A 329 14.92 22.95 -6.23
N LEU A 330 14.75 23.20 -4.93
CA LEU A 330 13.42 23.26 -4.30
C LEU A 330 12.60 24.47 -4.80
N ASP A 331 13.22 25.64 -5.01
CA ASP A 331 12.57 26.76 -5.69
C ASP A 331 12.06 26.38 -7.10
N THR A 332 12.85 25.62 -7.85
CA THR A 332 12.47 25.17 -9.20
C THR A 332 11.30 24.19 -9.14
N LYS A 333 11.29 23.24 -8.19
CA LYS A 333 10.15 22.33 -7.94
C LYS A 333 8.90 23.11 -7.53
N LEU A 334 8.98 24.06 -6.58
CA LEU A 334 7.86 24.91 -6.16
C LEU A 334 7.30 25.77 -7.31
N ARG A 335 8.14 26.22 -8.26
CA ARG A 335 7.71 26.95 -9.45
C ARG A 335 7.21 26.07 -10.61
N SER A 336 7.35 24.74 -10.51
CA SER A 336 7.07 23.82 -11.63
C SER A 336 5.59 23.54 -11.89
N HIS A 337 4.71 23.69 -10.89
CA HIS A 337 3.29 23.34 -11.01
C HIS A 337 2.37 24.44 -10.46
N LEU A 338 1.15 24.54 -11.00
CA LEU A 338 0.19 25.57 -10.60
C LEU A 338 -0.29 25.39 -9.15
N LEU A 339 -0.55 24.14 -8.73
CA LEU A 339 -1.05 23.84 -7.39
C LEU A 339 -0.08 24.24 -6.27
N TYR A 340 1.24 24.17 -6.52
CA TYR A 340 2.26 24.65 -5.57
C TYR A 340 2.24 26.19 -5.49
N LYS A 341 2.18 26.89 -6.64
CA LYS A 341 2.11 28.36 -6.70
C LYS A 341 0.87 28.93 -6.02
N GLN A 342 -0.24 28.20 -6.08
CA GLN A 342 -1.52 28.56 -5.47
C GLN A 342 -1.64 28.12 -4.01
N HIS A 343 -0.67 27.36 -3.47
CA HIS A 343 -0.78 26.69 -2.17
C HIS A 343 -2.14 25.98 -2.02
N ALA A 344 -2.45 25.07 -2.95
CA ALA A 344 -3.77 24.49 -3.13
C ALA A 344 -4.35 23.70 -1.93
N ALA A 345 -3.54 23.42 -0.91
CA ALA A 345 -3.89 22.80 0.37
C ALA A 345 -3.63 23.71 1.60
N ALA A 346 -3.49 25.04 1.44
CA ALA A 346 -3.18 25.98 2.53
C ALA A 346 -4.15 25.95 3.72
N SER A 347 -5.41 25.55 3.50
CA SER A 347 -6.42 25.40 4.57
C SER A 347 -6.36 24.05 5.29
N ARG A 348 -5.37 23.20 5.01
CA ARG A 348 -5.30 21.82 5.50
C ARG A 348 -4.25 21.67 6.60
N ARG A 349 -4.71 21.09 7.71
CA ARG A 349 -3.87 20.53 8.78
C ARG A 349 -3.86 19.02 8.62
N VAL A 350 -2.68 18.42 8.48
CA VAL A 350 -2.52 16.99 8.16
C VAL A 350 -1.56 16.31 9.12
N CYS A 351 -2.01 15.23 9.76
CA CYS A 351 -1.17 14.34 10.54
C CYS A 351 -0.82 13.09 9.72
N ILE A 352 0.45 12.66 9.75
CA ILE A 352 0.96 11.48 9.03
C ILE A 352 1.62 10.55 10.06
N VAL A 353 1.15 9.32 10.14
CA VAL A 353 1.64 8.32 11.10
C VAL A 353 2.66 7.42 10.41
N GLY A 354 3.95 7.70 10.63
CA GLY A 354 5.12 6.96 10.15
C GLY A 354 6.07 7.80 9.29
N ALA A 355 7.34 7.91 9.71
CA ALA A 355 8.42 8.53 8.94
C ALA A 355 9.15 7.52 8.03
N GLY A 356 8.42 6.54 7.50
CA GLY A 356 8.89 5.72 6.38
C GLY A 356 9.06 6.57 5.11
N PRO A 357 9.76 6.07 4.06
CA PRO A 357 9.97 6.82 2.83
C PRO A 357 8.69 7.37 2.21
N VAL A 358 7.60 6.59 2.22
CA VAL A 358 6.31 7.01 1.64
C VAL A 358 5.62 8.07 2.51
N GLY A 359 5.67 7.94 3.84
CA GLY A 359 5.12 8.95 4.76
C GLY A 359 5.82 10.30 4.62
N LEU A 360 7.16 10.30 4.64
CA LEU A 360 7.97 11.50 4.40
C LEU A 360 7.74 12.09 3.01
N ARG A 361 7.62 11.25 1.96
CA ARG A 361 7.30 11.75 0.60
C ARG A 361 5.91 12.37 0.52
N THR A 362 4.93 11.85 1.26
CA THR A 362 3.59 12.42 1.38
C THR A 362 3.63 13.77 2.08
N ALA A 363 4.42 13.87 3.16
CA ALA A 363 4.62 15.11 3.91
C ALA A 363 5.22 16.23 3.03
N ILE A 364 6.25 15.90 2.25
CA ILE A 364 6.89 16.81 1.29
C ILE A 364 5.90 17.34 0.26
N GLU A 365 5.04 16.48 -0.30
CA GLU A 365 4.04 16.91 -1.30
C GLU A 365 3.04 17.89 -0.70
N LEU A 366 2.51 17.56 0.49
CA LEU A 366 1.53 18.39 1.19
C LEU A 366 2.11 19.74 1.64
N ALA A 367 3.35 19.77 2.12
CA ALA A 367 4.05 21.02 2.46
C ALA A 367 4.28 21.91 1.22
N MET A 368 4.66 21.34 0.07
CA MET A 368 4.76 22.10 -1.19
C MET A 368 3.39 22.60 -1.69
N LEU A 369 2.31 21.88 -1.39
CA LEU A 369 0.93 22.32 -1.61
C LEU A 369 0.44 23.33 -0.55
N GLY A 370 1.26 23.67 0.44
CA GLY A 370 1.01 24.70 1.45
C GLY A 370 0.31 24.25 2.74
N ALA A 371 0.08 22.95 2.93
CA ALA A 371 -0.55 22.44 4.15
C ALA A 371 0.37 22.57 5.39
N GLU A 372 -0.24 22.72 6.57
CA GLU A 372 0.43 22.53 7.86
C GLU A 372 0.52 21.02 8.12
N VAL A 373 1.74 20.46 8.15
CA VAL A 373 1.97 19.01 8.20
C VAL A 373 2.70 18.61 9.47
N VAL A 374 2.19 17.56 10.11
CA VAL A 374 2.80 16.88 11.26
C VAL A 374 3.09 15.43 10.88
N VAL A 375 4.31 14.97 11.12
CA VAL A 375 4.73 13.56 10.96
C VAL A 375 5.06 12.98 12.33
N LEU A 376 4.47 11.83 12.66
CA LEU A 376 4.74 11.07 13.87
C LEU A 376 5.60 9.86 13.54
N GLU A 377 6.70 9.65 14.25
CA GLU A 377 7.51 8.44 14.18
C GLU A 377 7.66 7.84 15.56
N LYS A 378 7.30 6.57 15.70
CA LYS A 378 7.35 5.83 16.97
C LYS A 378 8.78 5.41 17.32
N ARG A 379 9.64 5.20 16.32
CA ARG A 379 11.00 4.70 16.50
C ARG A 379 11.98 5.84 16.85
N PRO A 380 13.06 5.53 17.61
CA PRO A 380 14.12 6.49 17.88
C PRO A 380 14.99 6.78 16.63
N SER A 381 15.15 5.79 15.75
CA SER A 381 16.16 5.81 14.70
C SER A 381 15.78 5.03 13.44
N PHE A 382 16.43 5.37 12.33
CA PHE A 382 16.29 4.68 11.05
C PHE A 382 17.28 3.51 10.95
N ILE A 383 16.76 2.28 11.11
CA ILE A 383 17.55 1.04 11.21
C ILE A 383 17.31 0.05 10.05
N ARG A 384 16.69 0.47 8.95
CA ARG A 384 16.35 -0.44 7.82
C ARG A 384 17.43 -0.42 6.75
N GLU A 385 18.17 -1.52 6.68
CA GLU A 385 19.22 -1.77 5.66
C GLU A 385 18.69 -2.44 4.37
N ASN A 386 17.38 -2.62 4.22
CA ASN A 386 16.80 -3.13 2.97
C ASN A 386 17.09 -2.18 1.80
N ILE A 387 17.58 -2.70 0.68
CA ILE A 387 17.74 -1.92 -0.55
C ILE A 387 16.45 -1.94 -1.37
N LEU A 388 16.07 -0.77 -1.88
CA LEU A 388 14.82 -0.48 -2.58
C LEU A 388 15.12 -0.19 -4.05
N HIS A 389 14.51 -0.95 -4.96
CA HIS A 389 14.57 -0.66 -6.40
C HIS A 389 13.74 0.57 -6.76
N LEU A 390 14.22 1.38 -7.70
CA LEU A 390 13.61 2.65 -8.11
C LEU A 390 13.32 2.62 -9.61
N PHE A 391 12.10 2.99 -10.02
CA PHE A 391 11.81 3.23 -11.43
C PHE A 391 12.35 4.60 -11.87
N PRO A 392 12.61 4.82 -13.17
CA PRO A 392 13.21 6.07 -13.68
C PRO A 392 12.47 7.34 -13.24
N TRP A 393 11.14 7.30 -13.14
CA TRP A 393 10.35 8.46 -12.70
C TRP A 393 10.56 8.78 -11.21
N VAL A 394 10.81 7.79 -10.35
CA VAL A 394 11.14 7.99 -8.92
C VAL A 394 12.54 8.56 -8.80
N VAL A 395 13.50 8.07 -9.59
CA VAL A 395 14.85 8.65 -9.65
C VAL A 395 14.79 10.13 -10.04
N HIS A 396 13.95 10.46 -11.02
CA HIS A 396 13.72 11.83 -11.47
C HIS A 396 13.03 12.70 -10.40
N ASP A 397 11.99 12.21 -9.72
CA ASP A 397 11.33 12.95 -8.63
C ASP A 397 12.28 13.21 -7.45
N LEU A 398 13.02 12.19 -6.99
CA LEU A 398 14.04 12.32 -5.95
C LEU A 398 15.18 13.28 -6.36
N THR A 399 15.58 13.27 -7.64
CA THR A 399 16.54 14.23 -8.18
C THR A 399 16.00 15.67 -8.11
N ARG A 400 14.71 15.88 -8.43
CA ARG A 400 14.02 17.17 -8.28
C ARG A 400 13.72 17.58 -6.84
N LEU A 401 13.92 16.69 -5.86
CA LEU A 401 13.95 16.98 -4.43
C LEU A 401 15.38 17.13 -3.88
N GLY A 402 16.40 17.08 -4.74
CA GLY A 402 17.79 17.31 -4.35
C GLY A 402 18.52 16.11 -3.75
N ALA A 403 18.07 14.87 -4.02
CA ALA A 403 18.70 13.66 -3.47
C ALA A 403 20.23 13.59 -3.69
N LYS A 404 20.75 14.06 -4.84
CA LYS A 404 22.20 14.13 -5.11
C LYS A 404 22.97 15.15 -4.25
N VAL A 405 22.31 16.12 -3.62
CA VAL A 405 22.93 17.07 -2.69
C VAL A 405 23.22 16.36 -1.36
N PHE A 406 22.21 15.70 -0.79
CA PHE A 406 22.31 14.98 0.48
C PHE A 406 22.96 13.58 0.38
N TYR A 407 23.00 12.99 -0.82
CA TYR A 407 23.63 11.70 -1.07
C TYR A 407 24.27 11.69 -2.47
N ASN A 408 25.56 12.01 -2.54
CA ASN A 408 26.31 12.10 -3.80
C ASN A 408 26.37 10.78 -4.59
N GLN A 409 26.18 9.65 -3.92
CA GLN A 409 26.12 8.31 -4.50
C GLN A 409 24.73 7.92 -5.01
N PHE A 410 23.75 8.84 -4.97
CA PHE A 410 22.40 8.57 -5.45
C PHE A 410 22.39 8.21 -6.95
N CYS A 411 21.96 6.99 -7.25
CA CYS A 411 21.86 6.43 -8.61
C CYS A 411 23.16 6.56 -9.42
N THR A 412 24.29 6.13 -8.84
CA THR A 412 25.57 5.98 -9.54
C THR A 412 25.74 4.66 -10.27
N SER A 413 24.93 3.63 -9.96
CA SER A 413 24.88 2.41 -10.77
C SER A 413 24.30 2.70 -12.15
N SER A 414 24.94 2.15 -13.18
CA SER A 414 24.48 2.17 -14.57
C SER A 414 23.60 0.96 -14.93
N VAL A 415 23.42 0.01 -14.01
CA VAL A 415 22.66 -1.23 -14.26
C VAL A 415 21.28 -1.16 -13.62
N TYR A 416 21.21 -0.99 -12.29
CA TYR A 416 19.96 -0.90 -11.56
C TYR A 416 19.89 0.39 -10.73
N PHE A 417 18.79 1.12 -10.84
CA PHE A 417 18.51 2.20 -9.89
C PHE A 417 18.00 1.63 -8.57
N HIS A 418 18.71 1.92 -7.49
CA HIS A 418 18.34 1.49 -6.14
C HIS A 418 18.89 2.44 -5.06
N ILE A 419 18.37 2.30 -3.84
CA ILE A 419 18.82 3.03 -2.65
C ILE A 419 18.54 2.23 -1.36
N GLY A 420 19.40 2.34 -0.35
CA GLY A 420 19.12 1.82 0.99
C GLY A 420 17.94 2.53 1.65
N THR A 421 17.08 1.78 2.38
CA THR A 421 15.88 2.34 3.01
C THR A 421 16.22 3.46 4.00
N ARG A 422 17.18 3.24 4.90
CA ARG A 422 17.71 4.28 5.82
C ARG A 422 18.13 5.54 5.05
N GLN A 423 18.92 5.39 3.99
CA GLN A 423 19.41 6.53 3.21
C GLN A 423 18.29 7.33 2.56
N LEU A 424 17.26 6.65 2.02
CA LEU A 424 16.09 7.31 1.48
C LEU A 424 15.29 8.07 2.56
N GLN A 425 15.15 7.49 3.76
CA GLN A 425 14.53 8.17 4.89
C GLN A 425 15.32 9.42 5.30
N CYS A 426 16.65 9.36 5.39
CA CYS A 426 17.50 10.51 5.71
C CYS A 426 17.39 11.65 4.69
N ILE A 427 17.38 11.33 3.39
CA ILE A 427 17.19 12.34 2.33
C ILE A 427 15.82 13.02 2.47
N LEU A 428 14.75 12.24 2.60
CA LEU A 428 13.38 12.77 2.65
C LEU A 428 13.11 13.51 3.97
N LEU A 429 13.69 13.10 5.09
CA LEU A 429 13.59 13.82 6.36
C LEU A 429 14.19 15.23 6.25
N LYS A 430 15.39 15.36 5.66
CA LYS A 430 16.02 16.66 5.41
C LYS A 430 15.14 17.56 4.53
N VAL A 431 14.60 17.03 3.43
CA VAL A 431 13.71 17.78 2.54
C VAL A 431 12.40 18.18 3.25
N ALA A 432 11.80 17.29 4.03
CA ALA A 432 10.58 17.58 4.78
C ALA A 432 10.79 18.72 5.81
N LEU A 433 11.86 18.65 6.60
CA LEU A 433 12.21 19.66 7.59
C LEU A 433 12.50 21.02 6.94
N LEU A 434 13.28 21.06 5.84
CA LEU A 434 13.51 22.30 5.07
C LEU A 434 12.20 22.94 4.57
N LEU A 435 11.18 22.13 4.25
CA LEU A 435 9.87 22.59 3.79
C LEU A 435 8.89 22.95 4.93
N GLY A 436 9.33 22.92 6.19
CA GLY A 436 8.53 23.30 7.35
C GLY A 436 7.64 22.20 7.92
N VAL A 437 7.87 20.93 7.57
CA VAL A 437 7.14 19.80 8.16
C VAL A 437 7.57 19.61 9.62
N ASN A 438 6.59 19.52 10.53
CA ASN A 438 6.83 19.28 11.95
C ASN A 438 6.98 17.77 12.18
N VAL A 439 8.16 17.30 12.59
CA VAL A 439 8.44 15.86 12.74
C VAL A 439 8.69 15.52 14.22
N TYR A 440 7.89 14.62 14.78
CA TYR A 440 7.98 14.17 16.16
C TYR A 440 8.41 12.71 16.21
N GLY A 441 9.65 12.46 16.64
CA GLY A 441 10.15 11.12 16.96
C GLY A 441 9.69 10.63 18.32
N HIS A 442 9.95 9.35 18.61
CA HIS A 442 9.56 8.68 19.86
C HIS A 442 8.06 8.81 20.20
N THR A 443 7.22 9.12 19.21
CA THR A 443 5.81 9.50 19.41
C THR A 443 4.90 8.48 18.73
N SER A 444 4.13 7.75 19.55
CA SER A 444 3.10 6.84 19.05
C SER A 444 1.78 7.54 18.82
N PHE A 445 1.09 7.17 17.75
CA PHE A 445 -0.30 7.52 17.50
C PHE A 445 -1.22 6.53 18.23
N ASP A 446 -2.18 7.06 18.98
CA ASP A 446 -3.11 6.27 19.78
C ASP A 446 -4.54 6.31 19.20
N THR A 447 -5.10 7.50 18.93
CA THR A 447 -6.43 7.66 18.32
C THR A 447 -6.66 9.08 17.78
N ALA A 448 -7.83 9.33 17.16
CA ALA A 448 -8.31 10.65 16.77
C ALA A 448 -9.69 10.94 17.39
N ILE A 449 -9.88 12.12 17.96
CA ILE A 449 -11.11 12.54 18.66
C ILE A 449 -11.66 13.81 17.98
N PRO A 450 -12.96 13.91 17.69
CA PRO A 450 -13.54 15.12 17.09
C PRO A 450 -13.43 16.34 18.03
N THR A 451 -13.24 17.51 17.44
CA THR A 451 -13.31 18.83 18.08
C THR A 451 -14.23 19.75 17.26
N ASN A 452 -14.64 20.88 17.84
CA ASN A 452 -15.53 21.84 17.18
C ASN A 452 -15.08 22.24 15.76
N ASN A 453 -13.77 22.35 15.54
CA ASN A 453 -13.16 22.88 14.31
C ASN A 453 -12.30 21.87 13.55
N GLY A 454 -12.34 20.58 13.90
CA GLY A 454 -11.50 19.55 13.28
C GLY A 454 -11.38 18.32 14.17
N TYR A 455 -10.20 17.71 14.21
CA TYR A 455 -9.90 16.57 15.09
C TYR A 455 -8.64 16.80 15.93
N LYS A 456 -8.66 16.34 17.17
CA LYS A 456 -7.48 16.20 18.02
C LYS A 456 -6.87 14.82 17.81
N ILE A 457 -5.59 14.79 17.45
CA ILE A 457 -4.82 13.55 17.38
C ILE A 457 -4.25 13.27 18.76
N VAL A 458 -4.55 12.09 19.29
CA VAL A 458 -4.06 11.62 20.59
C VAL A 458 -2.80 10.81 20.36
N THR A 459 -1.75 11.18 21.09
CA THR A 459 -0.42 10.60 20.97
C THR A 459 0.21 10.40 22.34
N THR A 460 1.18 9.48 22.38
CA THR A 460 2.05 9.26 23.53
C THR A 460 3.51 9.44 23.08
N PRO A 461 4.24 10.48 23.56
CA PRO A 461 3.75 11.58 24.41
C PRO A 461 2.76 12.51 23.69
N PRO A 462 1.98 13.34 24.41
CA PRO A 462 1.03 14.27 23.81
C PRO A 462 1.67 15.35 22.93
N LEU A 463 1.05 15.66 21.79
CA LEU A 463 1.40 16.81 20.95
C LEU A 463 1.06 18.16 21.63
N PRO A 464 1.77 19.25 21.27
CA PRO A 464 1.38 20.62 21.61
C PRO A 464 -0.07 20.96 21.22
N GLN A 465 -0.75 21.73 22.07
CA GLN A 465 -2.19 22.05 21.89
C GLN A 465 -2.48 22.83 20.60
N GLU A 466 -1.50 23.59 20.13
CA GLU A 466 -1.62 24.45 18.96
C GLU A 466 -1.64 23.67 17.63
N LEU A 467 -1.34 22.36 17.67
CA LEU A 467 -1.49 21.39 16.57
C LEU A 467 -2.87 20.72 16.55
N GLU A 468 -3.81 21.12 17.40
CA GLU A 468 -5.20 20.64 17.34
C GLU A 468 -5.93 21.09 16.05
N ASN A 469 -7.09 20.48 15.80
CA ASN A 469 -7.96 20.72 14.64
C ASN A 469 -7.35 20.23 13.32
N MET A 470 -6.87 18.98 13.30
CA MET A 470 -6.49 18.28 12.07
C MET A 470 -7.69 18.07 11.16
N THR A 471 -7.45 18.21 9.86
CA THR A 471 -8.43 18.03 8.76
C THR A 471 -8.21 16.73 7.99
N ALA A 472 -7.01 16.17 8.05
CA ALA A 472 -6.69 14.86 7.48
C ALA A 472 -5.71 14.06 8.35
N LEU A 473 -5.82 12.74 8.28
CA LEU A 473 -4.96 11.77 8.96
C LEU A 473 -4.50 10.69 7.96
N ILE A 474 -3.19 10.47 7.84
CA ILE A 474 -2.62 9.56 6.86
C ILE A 474 -1.88 8.41 7.55
N GLY A 475 -2.32 7.18 7.31
CA GLY A 475 -1.64 5.96 7.74
C GLY A 475 -0.48 5.62 6.83
N ALA A 476 0.74 5.72 7.36
CA ALA A 476 1.99 5.33 6.71
C ALA A 476 2.81 4.34 7.57
N GLY A 477 2.17 3.67 8.54
CA GLY A 477 2.82 2.78 9.51
C GLY A 477 3.28 1.42 8.94
N GLY A 478 3.01 1.19 7.66
CA GLY A 478 3.34 -0.05 6.96
C GLY A 478 2.52 -1.24 7.44
N MET A 479 3.17 -2.40 7.61
CA MET A 479 2.50 -3.63 8.08
C MET A 479 1.75 -3.42 9.42
N TYR A 480 2.26 -2.56 10.29
CA TYR A 480 1.74 -2.29 11.64
C TYR A 480 0.94 -0.98 11.72
N ASP A 481 0.34 -0.53 10.61
CA ASP A 481 -0.50 0.67 10.59
C ASP A 481 -1.72 0.54 11.52
N THR A 482 -1.94 1.57 12.34
CA THR A 482 -3.05 1.66 13.29
C THR A 482 -4.14 2.66 12.86
N VAL A 483 -3.89 3.46 11.83
CA VAL A 483 -4.83 4.49 11.33
C VAL A 483 -6.00 3.86 10.60
N GLY A 484 -5.75 2.82 9.79
CA GLY A 484 -6.79 2.17 8.98
C GLY A 484 -8.00 1.67 9.79
N ALA A 485 -7.76 1.17 11.02
CA ALA A 485 -8.81 0.67 11.90
C ALA A 485 -9.85 1.74 12.28
N LEU A 486 -9.42 2.99 12.51
CA LEU A 486 -10.32 4.09 12.90
C LEU A 486 -11.30 4.48 11.79
N ALA A 487 -10.86 4.34 10.53
CA ALA A 487 -11.65 4.66 9.34
C ALA A 487 -12.40 3.44 8.77
N ASN A 488 -12.42 2.32 9.51
CA ASN A 488 -12.94 1.04 9.08
C ASN A 488 -12.39 0.63 7.69
N ILE A 489 -11.08 0.80 7.48
CA ILE A 489 -10.34 0.33 6.30
C ILE A 489 -9.78 -1.05 6.66
N GLN A 490 -10.30 -2.09 6.01
CA GLN A 490 -9.96 -3.46 6.31
C GLN A 490 -8.78 -3.91 5.45
N ARG A 491 -7.76 -4.53 6.06
CA ARG A 491 -6.60 -5.08 5.34
C ARG A 491 -6.77 -6.59 5.17
N SER A 492 -7.03 -7.02 3.94
CA SER A 492 -7.18 -8.43 3.56
C SER A 492 -5.84 -9.05 3.17
N ALA A 493 -5.64 -10.33 3.51
CA ALA A 493 -4.44 -11.07 3.13
C ALA A 493 -4.56 -11.61 1.70
N PHE A 494 -3.84 -11.00 0.77
CA PHE A 494 -3.62 -11.54 -0.56
C PHE A 494 -2.46 -12.54 -0.51
N SER A 495 -2.76 -13.82 -0.72
CA SER A 495 -1.81 -14.93 -0.66
C SER A 495 -1.54 -15.46 -2.08
N PRO A 496 -0.49 -14.98 -2.77
CA PRO A 496 0.11 -15.77 -3.85
C PRO A 496 0.74 -17.03 -3.25
N SER A 497 1.16 -17.97 -4.11
CA SER A 497 1.79 -19.24 -3.71
C SER A 497 2.87 -19.08 -2.62
N PRO A 498 3.07 -20.07 -1.73
CA PRO A 498 3.99 -19.96 -0.59
C PRO A 498 5.39 -19.51 -1.01
N ALA A 499 5.81 -18.34 -0.52
CA ALA A 499 7.03 -17.67 -0.93
C ALA A 499 7.79 -17.18 0.31
N TYR A 500 9.06 -17.53 0.42
CA TYR A 500 9.92 -17.16 1.54
C TYR A 500 11.10 -16.36 1.04
N GLY A 501 11.31 -15.18 1.59
CA GLY A 501 12.49 -14.37 1.31
C GLY A 501 13.63 -14.76 2.24
N VAL A 502 14.84 -14.91 1.70
CA VAL A 502 16.07 -14.87 2.47
C VAL A 502 16.86 -13.64 2.05
N LEU A 503 17.36 -12.93 3.05
CA LEU A 503 18.17 -11.72 2.92
C LEU A 503 19.52 -11.96 3.58
N GLY A 504 20.59 -11.39 3.02
CA GLY A 504 21.75 -11.03 3.81
C GLY A 504 22.69 -10.05 3.11
N TRP A 505 23.60 -9.46 3.88
CA TRP A 505 24.50 -8.42 3.40
C TRP A 505 25.85 -8.41 4.12
N VAL A 506 26.87 -7.89 3.42
CA VAL A 506 28.19 -7.54 3.98
C VAL A 506 28.53 -6.09 3.68
N ARG A 507 29.33 -5.43 4.53
CA ARG A 507 29.86 -4.09 4.26
C ARG A 507 30.70 -4.10 2.97
N ASN A 508 30.44 -3.15 2.08
CA ASN A 508 31.26 -2.94 0.87
C ASN A 508 32.45 -2.03 1.22
N THR A 509 33.67 -2.56 1.17
CA THR A 509 34.90 -1.80 1.46
C THR A 509 35.45 -1.03 0.27
N ARG A 510 34.80 -1.13 -0.90
CA ARG A 510 35.09 -0.41 -2.16
C ARG A 510 36.48 -0.71 -2.72
N THR A 511 36.99 -1.91 -2.48
CA THR A 511 38.20 -2.43 -3.15
C THR A 511 37.98 -2.52 -4.67
N LYS A 512 39.08 -2.65 -5.43
CA LYS A 512 39.00 -2.83 -6.89
C LYS A 512 38.20 -4.08 -7.28
N GLU A 513 38.29 -5.14 -6.49
CA GLU A 513 37.58 -6.41 -6.68
C GLU A 513 36.06 -6.24 -6.47
N GLU A 514 35.64 -5.66 -5.35
CA GLU A 514 34.22 -5.35 -5.07
C GLU A 514 33.61 -4.42 -6.15
N ASN A 515 34.40 -3.47 -6.65
CA ASN A 515 34.01 -2.55 -7.72
C ASN A 515 33.95 -3.18 -9.13
N GLN A 516 34.42 -4.41 -9.33
CA GLN A 516 34.30 -5.13 -10.60
C GLN A 516 33.07 -6.07 -10.68
N VAL A 517 32.43 -6.38 -9.55
CA VAL A 517 31.26 -7.29 -9.52
C VAL A 517 30.02 -6.64 -10.13
N SER A 518 29.50 -7.23 -11.21
CA SER A 518 28.23 -6.80 -11.81
C SER A 518 27.04 -7.12 -10.90
N GLU A 519 26.12 -6.17 -10.79
CA GLU A 519 24.81 -6.35 -10.17
C GLU A 519 23.92 -7.28 -11.02
N PHE A 520 22.91 -7.92 -10.42
CA PHE A 520 21.98 -8.78 -11.16
C PHE A 520 20.60 -8.88 -10.51
N SER A 521 19.60 -9.15 -11.33
CA SER A 521 18.26 -9.58 -10.91
C SER A 521 17.83 -10.76 -11.79
N TRP A 522 17.75 -11.96 -11.21
CA TRP A 522 17.53 -13.20 -11.95
C TRP A 522 16.36 -14.01 -11.40
N GLY A 523 15.45 -14.40 -12.29
CA GLY A 523 14.42 -15.41 -12.02
C GLY A 523 14.80 -16.78 -12.61
N TYR A 524 14.33 -17.85 -11.98
CA TYR A 524 14.50 -19.25 -12.41
C TYR A 524 14.11 -19.45 -13.88
N GLN A 525 12.96 -18.88 -14.27
CA GLN A 525 12.34 -19.03 -15.60
C GLN A 525 13.30 -18.74 -16.77
N TYR A 526 14.20 -17.75 -16.64
CA TYR A 526 15.13 -17.36 -17.71
C TYR A 526 16.54 -17.94 -17.54
N ASN A 527 16.87 -18.46 -16.35
CA ASN A 527 18.23 -18.83 -15.98
C ASN A 527 18.31 -20.29 -15.48
N GLN A 528 17.42 -21.16 -15.98
CA GLN A 528 17.19 -22.52 -15.48
C GLN A 528 18.49 -23.32 -15.24
N LYS A 529 19.48 -23.21 -16.13
CA LYS A 529 20.78 -23.90 -15.99
C LYS A 529 21.53 -23.47 -14.72
N MET A 530 21.69 -22.15 -14.51
CA MET A 530 22.40 -21.59 -13.35
C MET A 530 21.65 -21.91 -12.05
N PHE A 531 20.32 -21.88 -12.06
CA PHE A 531 19.52 -22.32 -10.92
C PHE A 531 19.54 -23.84 -10.69
N GLY A 532 19.82 -24.65 -11.72
CA GLY A 532 20.15 -26.07 -11.58
C GLY A 532 21.47 -26.25 -10.84
N GLU A 533 22.53 -25.55 -11.26
CA GLU A 533 23.84 -25.56 -10.61
C GLU A 533 23.76 -25.06 -9.13
N LEU A 534 22.91 -24.07 -8.84
CA LEU A 534 22.57 -23.64 -7.47
C LEU A 534 21.89 -24.77 -6.67
N ARG A 535 20.91 -25.46 -7.26
CA ARG A 535 20.17 -26.56 -6.62
C ARG A 535 21.07 -27.75 -6.31
N ASP A 536 22.03 -28.07 -7.18
CA ASP A 536 23.05 -29.10 -6.94
C ASP A 536 23.95 -28.71 -5.76
N GLN A 537 24.16 -27.40 -5.54
CA GLN A 537 24.75 -26.86 -4.33
C GLN A 537 23.72 -26.63 -3.19
N GLY A 538 22.54 -27.25 -3.21
CA GLY A 538 21.55 -27.20 -2.14
C GLY A 538 20.85 -25.85 -1.96
N LEU A 539 20.95 -24.93 -2.92
CA LEU A 539 20.25 -23.64 -2.94
C LEU A 539 19.10 -23.70 -3.97
N ASP A 540 17.93 -24.22 -3.59
CA ASP A 540 16.77 -24.30 -4.50
C ASP A 540 15.96 -23.00 -4.45
N LEU A 541 16.37 -22.05 -5.30
CA LEU A 541 15.85 -20.68 -5.39
C LEU A 541 14.89 -20.50 -6.57
N GLU A 542 13.90 -19.63 -6.42
CA GLU A 542 13.00 -19.17 -7.48
C GLU A 542 13.47 -17.86 -8.13
N ASN A 543 14.11 -17.00 -7.34
CA ASN A 543 14.78 -15.78 -7.79
C ASN A 543 15.95 -15.42 -6.86
N ALA A 544 16.87 -14.62 -7.39
CA ALA A 544 17.98 -14.01 -6.66
C ALA A 544 18.30 -12.63 -7.24
N VAL A 545 18.48 -11.64 -6.37
CA VAL A 545 18.79 -10.24 -6.70
C VAL A 545 19.98 -9.80 -5.87
N TYR A 546 20.95 -9.16 -6.52
CA TYR A 546 22.15 -8.61 -5.91
C TYR A 546 22.31 -7.14 -6.30
N TYR A 547 22.41 -6.29 -5.27
CA TYR A 547 22.71 -4.87 -5.40
C TYR A 547 24.01 -4.52 -4.68
N ARG A 548 24.75 -3.58 -5.26
CA ARG A 548 26.04 -3.08 -4.76
C ARG A 548 25.92 -1.59 -4.47
N GLY A 549 25.78 -1.27 -3.19
CA GLY A 549 25.75 0.11 -2.68
C GLY A 549 26.78 0.30 -1.57
N GLU A 550 26.34 0.85 -0.45
CA GLU A 550 27.13 0.91 0.81
C GLU A 550 27.43 -0.49 1.38
N VAL A 551 26.62 -1.47 0.97
CA VAL A 551 26.73 -2.89 1.30
C VAL A 551 26.62 -3.71 0.01
N HIS A 552 27.17 -4.93 0.02
CA HIS A 552 26.80 -5.98 -0.92
C HIS A 552 25.54 -6.65 -0.38
N TYR A 553 24.42 -6.45 -1.06
CA TYR A 553 23.09 -6.85 -0.62
C TYR A 553 22.55 -7.95 -1.51
N VAL A 554 22.17 -9.09 -0.93
CA VAL A 554 21.53 -10.18 -1.66
C VAL A 554 20.17 -10.50 -1.03
N VAL A 555 19.13 -10.50 -1.86
CA VAL A 555 17.80 -11.03 -1.53
C VAL A 555 17.44 -12.14 -2.51
N MET A 556 16.90 -13.25 -1.99
CA MET A 556 16.61 -14.45 -2.76
C MET A 556 15.31 -15.10 -2.25
N THR A 557 14.65 -15.88 -3.10
CA THR A 557 13.40 -16.58 -2.73
C THR A 557 13.60 -18.10 -2.76
N PRO A 558 14.07 -18.74 -1.68
CA PRO A 558 14.15 -20.20 -1.56
C PRO A 558 12.78 -20.84 -1.31
N LYS A 559 12.63 -22.09 -1.74
CA LYS A 559 11.45 -22.90 -1.38
C LYS A 559 11.50 -23.31 0.09
N GLY A 560 10.35 -23.32 0.77
CA GLY A 560 10.27 -23.70 2.19
C GLY A 560 10.84 -25.09 2.50
N LYS A 561 10.65 -26.06 1.60
CA LYS A 561 11.25 -27.40 1.69
C LYS A 561 12.78 -27.36 1.70
N ASN A 562 13.38 -26.51 0.87
CA ASN A 562 14.84 -26.37 0.78
C ASN A 562 15.43 -25.72 2.05
N LEU A 563 14.75 -24.72 2.62
CA LEU A 563 15.15 -24.15 3.91
C LEU A 563 15.14 -25.18 5.04
N PHE A 564 14.15 -26.08 5.06
CA PHE A 564 14.09 -27.20 6.02
C PHE A 564 15.20 -28.24 5.75
N GLU A 565 15.42 -28.64 4.50
CA GLU A 565 16.48 -29.59 4.10
C GLU A 565 17.90 -29.09 4.39
N GLN A 566 18.15 -27.78 4.30
CA GLN A 566 19.43 -27.17 4.68
C GLN A 566 19.54 -26.89 6.20
N GLY A 567 18.52 -27.25 6.99
CA GLY A 567 18.49 -27.05 8.45
C GLY A 567 18.30 -25.59 8.89
N VAL A 568 17.96 -24.67 7.99
CA VAL A 568 17.65 -23.27 8.30
C VAL A 568 16.35 -23.17 9.09
N LEU A 569 15.39 -24.05 8.82
CA LEU A 569 14.16 -24.23 9.60
C LEU A 569 14.29 -25.48 10.47
N LYS A 570 14.12 -25.33 11.78
CA LYS A 570 14.15 -26.43 12.76
C LYS A 570 12.96 -27.38 12.61
N THR A 571 11.81 -26.84 12.18
CA THR A 571 10.58 -27.59 11.93
C THR A 571 9.89 -27.10 10.67
N ASN A 572 9.15 -27.99 10.00
CA ASN A 572 8.28 -27.67 8.87
C ASN A 572 6.83 -27.37 9.30
N LYS A 573 6.61 -26.86 10.53
CA LYS A 573 5.27 -26.50 11.03
C LYS A 573 5.04 -25.00 10.85
N THR A 574 3.90 -24.63 10.26
CA THR A 574 3.51 -23.23 10.10
C THR A 574 3.14 -22.58 11.43
N PRO A 575 3.52 -21.31 11.70
CA PRO A 575 4.25 -20.39 10.81
C PRO A 575 5.75 -20.74 10.70
N LEU A 576 6.24 -20.92 9.46
CA LEU A 576 7.62 -21.37 9.24
C LEU A 576 8.65 -20.32 9.67
N VAL A 577 8.38 -19.04 9.43
CA VAL A 577 9.34 -17.93 9.61
C VAL A 577 9.29 -17.34 11.03
N HIS A 578 8.90 -18.14 12.03
CA HIS A 578 8.99 -17.70 13.42
C HIS A 578 10.46 -17.63 13.88
N PRO A 579 10.92 -16.59 14.63
CA PRO A 579 12.30 -16.48 15.08
C PRO A 579 12.84 -17.73 15.80
N ASP A 580 12.00 -18.39 16.60
CA ASP A 580 12.38 -19.61 17.32
C ASP A 580 12.56 -20.82 16.39
N ASN A 581 11.88 -20.85 15.25
CA ASN A 581 11.99 -21.91 14.25
C ASN A 581 13.20 -21.73 13.32
N ILE A 582 13.84 -20.56 13.33
CA ILE A 582 15.01 -20.26 12.50
C ILE A 582 16.29 -20.68 13.24
N ASP A 583 17.15 -21.42 12.56
CA ASP A 583 18.54 -21.63 12.97
C ASP A 583 19.43 -20.55 12.35
N LYS A 584 19.98 -19.67 13.18
CA LYS A 584 20.80 -18.53 12.73
C LYS A 584 22.14 -18.95 12.15
N GLU A 585 22.74 -20.04 12.64
CA GLU A 585 24.03 -20.50 12.14
C GLU A 585 23.86 -21.12 10.74
N LYS A 586 22.83 -21.96 10.57
CA LYS A 586 22.47 -22.54 9.27
C LYS A 586 22.01 -21.47 8.28
N LEU A 587 21.27 -20.45 8.73
CA LEU A 587 20.91 -19.31 7.89
C LEU A 587 22.16 -18.55 7.39
N ASN A 588 23.11 -18.25 8.28
CA ASN A 588 24.36 -17.59 7.90
C ASN A 588 25.20 -18.45 6.94
N GLN A 589 25.25 -19.77 7.15
CA GLN A 589 25.89 -20.72 6.23
C GLN A 589 25.21 -20.73 4.85
N PHE A 590 23.87 -20.75 4.81
CA PHE A 590 23.07 -20.72 3.59
C PHE A 590 23.33 -19.45 2.76
N VAL A 591 23.27 -18.27 3.39
CA VAL A 591 23.56 -16.99 2.70
C VAL A 591 25.02 -16.92 2.25
N THR A 592 25.98 -17.31 3.11
CA THR A 592 27.41 -17.32 2.75
C THR A 592 27.68 -18.24 1.53
N LYS A 593 26.92 -19.34 1.40
CA LYS A 593 27.00 -20.23 0.23
C LYS A 593 26.53 -19.54 -1.04
N ALA A 594 25.44 -18.77 -0.98
CA ALA A 594 24.95 -17.97 -2.10
C ALA A 594 25.97 -16.90 -2.53
N PHE A 595 26.53 -16.13 -1.58
CA PHE A 595 27.60 -15.15 -1.87
C PHE A 595 28.79 -15.79 -2.59
N LYS A 596 29.25 -16.96 -2.12
CA LYS A 596 30.33 -17.73 -2.76
C LYS A 596 29.96 -18.21 -4.17
N PHE A 597 28.75 -18.73 -4.37
CA PHE A 597 28.27 -19.17 -5.68
C PHE A 597 28.24 -18.01 -6.69
N PHE A 598 27.68 -16.86 -6.29
CA PHE A 598 27.61 -15.66 -7.10
C PHE A 598 28.95 -14.91 -7.23
N LYS A 599 30.03 -15.43 -6.62
CA LYS A 599 31.39 -14.84 -6.62
C LYS A 599 31.42 -13.40 -6.09
N ILE A 600 30.54 -13.08 -5.15
CA ILE A 600 30.49 -11.78 -4.48
C ILE A 600 31.59 -11.77 -3.40
N PRO A 601 32.57 -10.84 -3.44
CA PRO A 601 33.61 -10.74 -2.44
C PRO A 601 33.05 -10.52 -1.04
N MET A 602 33.68 -11.14 -0.05
CA MET A 602 33.37 -10.99 1.36
C MET A 602 34.67 -10.68 2.11
N GLN A 603 35.02 -9.39 2.19
CA GLN A 603 36.21 -8.93 2.95
C GLN A 603 36.00 -9.03 4.47
N ALA A 604 34.75 -9.22 4.91
CA ALA A 604 34.34 -9.48 6.29
C ALA A 604 33.29 -10.60 6.33
N PRO A 605 33.05 -11.23 7.51
CA PRO A 605 31.92 -12.12 7.72
C PRO A 605 30.57 -11.46 7.40
N LEU A 606 29.54 -12.30 7.21
CA LEU A 606 28.16 -11.85 7.01
C LEU A 606 27.67 -11.03 8.21
N GLU A 607 27.32 -9.76 7.99
CA GLU A 607 26.88 -8.83 9.04
C GLU A 607 25.47 -9.17 9.54
N SER A 608 24.58 -9.55 8.62
CA SER A 608 23.24 -10.00 8.96
C SER A 608 22.66 -10.94 7.92
N ALA A 609 21.83 -11.87 8.39
CA ALA A 609 20.92 -12.66 7.58
C ALA A 609 19.52 -12.60 8.18
N SER A 610 18.49 -12.71 7.35
CA SER A 610 17.10 -12.69 7.79
C SER A 610 16.20 -13.49 6.85
N VAL A 611 15.11 -14.03 7.39
CA VAL A 611 14.08 -14.75 6.64
C VAL A 611 12.77 -13.99 6.76
N PHE A 612 12.02 -13.91 5.67
CA PHE A 612 10.74 -13.20 5.57
C PHE A 612 9.68 -14.12 4.97
N ASP A 613 8.44 -14.01 5.44
CA ASP A 613 7.30 -14.68 4.81
C ASP A 613 6.64 -13.72 3.81
N PHE A 614 6.73 -14.05 2.52
CA PHE A 614 6.05 -13.34 1.44
C PHE A 614 4.77 -14.05 0.99
N SER A 615 4.41 -15.18 1.60
CA SER A 615 3.22 -15.97 1.25
C SER A 615 1.92 -15.22 1.50
N ARG A 616 1.95 -14.10 2.25
CA ARG A 616 0.81 -13.21 2.49
C ARG A 616 1.28 -11.77 2.38
N THR A 617 0.59 -11.00 1.54
CA THR A 617 0.73 -9.54 1.44
C THR A 617 -0.61 -8.91 1.81
N LEU A 618 -0.62 -7.96 2.73
CA LEU A 618 -1.83 -7.26 3.13
C LEU A 618 -2.19 -6.15 2.13
N ARG A 619 -3.47 -6.03 1.80
CA ARG A 619 -4.03 -4.98 0.93
C ARG A 619 -5.30 -4.40 1.56
N ALA A 620 -5.39 -3.08 1.59
CA ALA A 620 -6.60 -2.38 2.02
C ALA A 620 -7.78 -2.66 1.06
N ASP A 621 -8.99 -2.70 1.60
CA ASP A 621 -10.25 -2.83 0.85
C ASP A 621 -10.64 -1.52 0.14
N LYS A 622 -10.23 -0.39 0.69
CA LYS A 622 -10.37 0.97 0.14
C LYS A 622 -9.17 1.82 0.51
N ALA A 623 -8.81 2.79 -0.33
CA ALA A 623 -7.62 3.61 -0.08
C ALA A 623 -7.82 4.76 0.92
N SER A 624 -9.07 5.19 1.11
CA SER A 624 -9.44 6.33 1.95
C SER A 624 -10.89 6.23 2.40
N ALA A 625 -11.23 6.96 3.46
CA ALA A 625 -12.59 7.19 3.93
C ALA A 625 -12.68 8.55 4.63
N ILE A 626 -13.89 9.01 4.93
CA ILE A 626 -14.13 10.21 5.74
C ILE A 626 -14.85 9.80 7.02
N ILE A 627 -14.30 10.21 8.16
CA ILE A 627 -14.96 10.09 9.46
C ILE A 627 -15.72 11.39 9.69
N GLN A 628 -17.02 11.28 9.97
CA GLN A 628 -17.88 12.42 10.31
C GLN A 628 -17.92 12.58 11.84
N GLY A 629 -17.80 13.82 12.30
CA GLY A 629 -18.07 14.25 13.67
C GLY A 629 -19.20 15.28 13.67
N ASP A 630 -19.60 15.74 14.86
CA ASP A 630 -20.83 16.55 15.01
C ASP A 630 -20.79 17.91 14.28
N SER A 631 -19.59 18.48 14.11
CA SER A 631 -19.38 19.78 13.42
C SER A 631 -18.19 19.78 12.45
N SER A 632 -17.51 18.66 12.27
CA SER A 632 -16.25 18.57 11.51
C SER A 632 -16.09 17.19 10.87
N LYS A 633 -15.26 17.10 9.83
CA LYS A 633 -14.93 15.83 9.14
C LYS A 633 -13.43 15.61 9.08
N LEU A 634 -13.01 14.34 9.18
CA LEU A 634 -11.62 13.92 9.03
C LEU A 634 -11.47 13.08 7.77
N TYR A 635 -10.67 13.54 6.82
CA TYR A 635 -10.25 12.70 5.70
C TYR A 635 -9.15 11.73 6.15
N VAL A 636 -9.39 10.43 6.04
CA VAL A 636 -8.42 9.39 6.41
C VAL A 636 -7.99 8.62 5.17
N ALA A 637 -6.68 8.42 5.00
CA ALA A 637 -6.13 7.67 3.86
C ALA A 637 -4.93 6.80 4.26
N LEU A 638 -4.70 5.72 3.52
CA LEU A 638 -3.50 4.89 3.67
C LEU A 638 -2.54 5.09 2.49
N VAL A 639 -1.24 5.02 2.75
CA VAL A 639 -0.17 5.12 1.74
C VAL A 639 0.93 4.07 1.94
N GLY A 640 1.60 3.68 0.86
CA GLY A 640 2.70 2.70 0.89
C GLY A 640 2.27 1.33 1.41
N ASP A 641 3.14 0.68 2.17
CA ASP A 641 2.92 -0.68 2.71
C ASP A 641 1.65 -0.78 3.59
N ALA A 642 1.16 0.32 4.18
CA ALA A 642 -0.12 0.35 4.90
C ALA A 642 -1.31 0.13 3.96
N LEU A 643 -1.25 0.69 2.76
CA LEU A 643 -2.26 0.55 1.70
C LEU A 643 -2.11 -0.77 0.93
N MET A 644 -0.88 -1.14 0.59
CA MET A 644 -0.56 -2.33 -0.20
C MET A 644 0.87 -2.78 0.07
N GLU A 645 1.04 -3.96 0.65
CA GLU A 645 2.36 -4.54 0.88
C GLU A 645 3.00 -5.04 -0.43
N PRO A 646 4.27 -4.68 -0.69
CA PRO A 646 4.96 -5.09 -1.91
C PRO A 646 5.66 -6.45 -1.75
N PHE A 647 5.67 -7.23 -2.84
CA PHE A 647 6.60 -8.34 -2.98
C PHE A 647 7.97 -7.78 -3.40
N TRP A 648 8.97 -7.83 -2.51
CA TRP A 648 10.23 -7.09 -2.70
C TRP A 648 11.01 -7.47 -3.98
N PRO A 649 11.06 -8.73 -4.43
CA PRO A 649 11.74 -9.09 -5.69
C PRO A 649 11.18 -8.42 -6.95
N GLN A 650 9.93 -7.94 -6.95
CA GLN A 650 9.36 -7.14 -8.06
C GLN A 650 9.84 -5.67 -8.04
N GLY A 651 10.44 -5.19 -6.95
CA GLY A 651 10.87 -3.81 -6.81
C GLY A 651 9.74 -2.76 -6.74
N LEU A 652 8.47 -3.17 -6.60
CA LEU A 652 7.32 -2.24 -6.75
C LEU A 652 7.03 -1.36 -5.52
N GLY A 653 7.66 -1.58 -4.36
CA GLY A 653 7.31 -0.94 -3.09
C GLY A 653 7.32 0.59 -3.11
N ILE A 654 8.49 1.20 -3.34
CA ILE A 654 8.58 2.67 -3.42
C ILE A 654 7.82 3.22 -4.63
N ASN A 655 7.80 2.49 -5.74
CA ASN A 655 7.15 2.93 -6.97
C ASN A 655 5.62 3.07 -6.78
N ARG A 656 4.94 2.04 -6.26
CA ARG A 656 3.52 2.16 -5.87
C ARG A 656 3.31 3.11 -4.69
N GLY A 657 4.21 3.10 -3.72
CA GLY A 657 4.14 3.94 -2.54
C GLY A 657 4.13 5.43 -2.86
N PHE A 658 5.06 5.91 -3.69
CA PHE A 658 5.13 7.32 -4.08
C PHE A 658 3.92 7.75 -4.92
N LEU A 659 3.36 6.88 -5.76
CA LEU A 659 2.08 7.17 -6.43
C LEU A 659 0.96 7.34 -5.41
N SER A 660 0.83 6.43 -4.43
CA SER A 660 -0.19 6.56 -3.38
C SER A 660 -0.03 7.83 -2.53
N ALA A 661 1.21 8.32 -2.35
CA ALA A 661 1.50 9.59 -1.70
C ALA A 661 1.00 10.78 -2.52
N LEU A 662 1.30 10.81 -3.83
CA LEU A 662 0.87 11.85 -4.77
C LEU A 662 -0.67 11.87 -4.93
N ASP A 663 -1.29 10.70 -5.09
CA ASP A 663 -2.75 10.54 -5.17
C ASP A 663 -3.46 11.07 -3.92
N THR A 664 -2.90 10.76 -2.74
CA THR A 664 -3.47 11.20 -1.45
C THR A 664 -3.28 12.70 -1.25
N ALA A 665 -2.12 13.25 -1.62
CA ALA A 665 -1.90 14.69 -1.59
C ALA A 665 -2.84 15.44 -2.55
N PHE A 666 -3.05 14.91 -3.76
CA PHE A 666 -4.01 15.47 -4.72
C PHE A 666 -5.45 15.44 -4.17
N ALA A 667 -5.92 14.30 -3.64
CA ALA A 667 -7.25 14.19 -3.04
C ALA A 667 -7.47 15.24 -1.91
N ILE A 668 -6.46 15.48 -1.07
CA ILE A 668 -6.52 16.52 -0.01
C ILE A 668 -6.68 17.94 -0.59
N THR A 669 -6.18 18.21 -1.82
CA THR A 669 -6.45 19.49 -2.50
C THR A 669 -7.90 19.62 -3.01
N GLN A 670 -8.63 18.52 -3.20
CA GLN A 670 -10.00 18.51 -3.73
C GLN A 670 -11.08 18.54 -2.64
N LEU A 671 -10.72 18.22 -1.39
CA LEU A 671 -11.59 18.39 -0.23
C LEU A 671 -12.23 19.79 -0.24
N ASP A 672 -13.53 19.85 0.04
CA ASP A 672 -14.40 21.04 0.06
C ASP A 672 -14.50 21.84 -1.27
N LYS A 673 -13.84 21.36 -2.34
CA LYS A 673 -14.01 21.87 -3.72
C LYS A 673 -14.87 20.93 -4.56
N GLN A 674 -14.86 19.64 -4.21
CA GLN A 674 -15.71 18.59 -4.77
C GLN A 674 -16.52 17.93 -3.65
N ASP A 675 -17.55 17.17 -4.05
CA ASP A 675 -18.28 16.32 -3.12
C ASP A 675 -17.39 15.19 -2.57
N ASP A 676 -17.59 14.86 -1.30
CA ASP A 676 -16.79 13.89 -0.55
C ASP A 676 -16.81 12.49 -1.19
N ALA A 677 -17.95 12.05 -1.76
CA ALA A 677 -18.01 10.77 -2.46
C ALA A 677 -17.24 10.77 -3.79
N THR A 678 -17.11 11.93 -4.43
CA THR A 678 -16.33 12.09 -5.68
C THR A 678 -14.83 11.99 -5.38
N VAL A 679 -14.35 12.69 -4.34
CA VAL A 679 -12.94 12.62 -3.90
C VAL A 679 -12.55 11.20 -3.51
N LEU A 680 -13.42 10.49 -2.77
CA LEU A 680 -13.19 9.10 -2.39
C LEU A 680 -13.19 8.15 -3.62
N LEU A 681 -14.11 8.35 -4.57
CA LEU A 681 -14.19 7.53 -5.79
C LEU A 681 -12.97 7.74 -6.71
N GLU A 682 -12.52 8.98 -6.90
CA GLU A 682 -11.29 9.27 -7.67
C GLU A 682 -10.05 8.65 -7.01
N ARG A 683 -9.92 8.79 -5.68
CA ARG A 683 -8.80 8.22 -4.93
C ARG A 683 -8.76 6.69 -4.99
N GLU A 684 -9.93 6.05 -5.00
CA GLU A 684 -10.10 4.60 -5.13
C GLU A 684 -9.81 4.11 -6.57
N ASN A 685 -10.22 4.87 -7.59
CA ASN A 685 -9.88 4.57 -8.98
C ASN A 685 -8.37 4.61 -9.23
N ASN A 686 -7.65 5.59 -8.65
CA ASN A 686 -6.19 5.64 -8.75
C ASN A 686 -5.52 4.50 -7.97
N TYR A 687 -6.05 4.11 -6.81
CA TYR A 687 -5.57 2.93 -6.08
C TYR A 687 -5.64 1.67 -6.93
N LYS A 688 -6.78 1.40 -7.55
CA LYS A 688 -6.99 0.23 -8.44
C LYS A 688 -6.07 0.25 -9.66
N ARG A 689 -5.81 1.41 -10.25
CA ARG A 689 -4.84 1.57 -11.36
C ARG A 689 -3.40 1.28 -10.93
N SER A 690 -3.00 1.73 -9.74
CA SER A 690 -1.67 1.48 -9.15
C SER A 690 -1.49 0.01 -8.72
N ALA A 691 -2.57 -0.62 -8.26
CA ALA A 691 -2.63 -2.04 -7.91
C ALA A 691 -2.44 -3.00 -9.11
N ALA A 692 -2.69 -2.54 -10.34
CA ALA A 692 -2.63 -3.35 -11.55
C ALA A 692 -1.22 -3.91 -11.84
N LEU A 693 -1.18 -5.01 -12.60
CA LEU A 693 0.03 -5.78 -12.88
C LEU A 693 1.10 -4.97 -13.66
N HIS A 694 0.69 -4.25 -14.69
CA HIS A 694 1.60 -3.48 -15.55
C HIS A 694 1.71 -2.01 -15.15
N LEU A 695 2.25 -1.75 -13.94
CA LEU A 695 2.40 -0.38 -13.44
C LEU A 695 3.18 0.54 -14.41
N ASP A 696 4.27 0.06 -15.01
CA ASP A 696 5.10 0.85 -15.94
C ASP A 696 4.38 1.20 -17.26
N ASN A 697 3.42 0.38 -17.70
CA ASN A 697 2.58 0.70 -18.87
C ASN A 697 1.47 1.71 -18.53
N ASN A 698 1.10 1.82 -17.25
CA ASN A 698 0.08 2.75 -16.75
C ASN A 698 0.67 4.14 -16.38
N ILE A 699 2.00 4.29 -16.41
CA ILE A 699 2.70 5.55 -16.13
C ILE A 699 3.00 6.25 -17.47
N HIS A 700 2.74 7.56 -17.54
CA HIS A 700 3.15 8.36 -18.69
C HIS A 700 4.68 8.42 -18.77
N LYS A 701 5.22 8.10 -19.94
CA LYS A 701 6.67 8.06 -20.21
C LYS A 701 7.26 9.46 -20.45
#